data_AF-A0A817YXP8-F1
#
_entry.id   AF-A0A817YXP8-F1
#
_cell.length_a   1.000
_cell.length_b   1.000
_cell.length_c   1.000
_cell.angle_alpha   90.00
_cell.angle_beta   90.00
_cell.angle_gamma   90.00
#
_symmetry.space_group_name_H-M   'P 1'
#
loop_
_entity.id
_entity.type
_entity.pdbx_description
1 polymer ?
#
loop_
_entity_poly.entity_id
_entity_poly.type
_entity_poly.pdbx_seq_one_letter_code
_entity_poly.pdbx_strand_id
1 'polypeptide(L)'
;MQSCHIFLISFDDLLDVTHELLAQIGKDDVTTIAQMNVLPRKQLNQMNGWNNTSRDFIELNKHTTLHKLFEEEAEKSCDKIAVVYGDVQLTYRELNEKANQLAHYLRSICDIQPDDLIALFLDKSELMIVSILAVWKSGAAYAPIDPSYPDKRIQFILQDTKAKIVIANKKYMARLHSCTIIKIEIDSIYVTLAGNSNIENPQPIASSDNLALIINRYGSTETTIASHERFYYLGEKRVNQTIGKQIANTSSYVLDKKLNQLPIGAIGELYIGGIGVARGYLNRPELTAERFLPNPFQTDEEKQQGKNARIYKTGDLVRWLRNGELEYLGRNDFQVKIRGLRIELGEIEAVLSSYQGVNRSVVLAKDHKKQNTGTPSTNYLVGYYVSDNDIDESDLKLFMQIKLPDYMIPNRLMRIDKIPVTINGKLDAKALPDIDFSADESNYCTPRNELEVKLCEIWSDILGIEKVGITDDFFRLGGDSIGSLRIVGRIEMDLDLHVSVKDVFECRTIESFCQNVFKKNCNEKIRKLCDIHCYEQEVSNGEVPLLPIQEWFFMKYSTGMSHWNQAFLIETPILDQDRLEDSLIKLIDYHDAFKLRFKRVGDVKYFQYYDDSVNFPGILPFNHLDVSSLGQSENSVILLRDILTKWQSQFDIEKGPLWAIGYLNGFAEGRAQVWFAMHHLIVDTVSWRIICDDLRRLYDGSSNLGKKGSSYGEWSRCVQSYGTRKSMTEGVYWRNLVRNVCYFNDNLSKNSGTSANRLATNA
;
A
#
# COMPACT_ATOMS: atom_id res chain seq x y z
N MET A 1 -15.65 -12.17 -10.09
CA MET A 1 -16.40 -12.80 -8.97
C MET A 1 -15.93 -12.23 -7.64
N GLN A 2 -16.23 -10.95 -7.39
CA GLN A 2 -16.34 -10.42 -6.03
C GLN A 2 -17.82 -10.47 -5.71
N SER A 3 -18.21 -11.58 -5.11
CA SER A 3 -19.58 -11.91 -4.75
C SER A 3 -20.06 -10.91 -3.71
N CYS A 4 -21.16 -10.21 -4.04
CA CYS A 4 -22.24 -9.86 -3.14
C CYS A 4 -21.92 -9.94 -1.63
N HIS A 5 -21.61 -8.80 -1.01
CA HIS A 5 -21.87 -8.60 0.42
C HIS A 5 -23.37 -8.45 0.64
N ILE A 6 -24.14 -9.50 0.34
CA ILE A 6 -25.51 -9.66 0.81
C ILE A 6 -25.41 -9.99 2.30
N PHE A 7 -26.11 -9.20 3.12
CA PHE A 7 -26.32 -9.34 4.56
C PHE A 7 -25.77 -10.65 5.18
N LEU A 8 -24.60 -10.57 5.81
CA LEU A 8 -24.04 -11.65 6.65
C LEU A 8 -24.60 -11.57 8.08
N ILE A 9 -25.92 -11.43 8.19
CA ILE A 9 -26.63 -11.87 9.40
C ILE A 9 -27.12 -13.27 9.02
N SER A 10 -26.75 -14.29 9.78
CA SER A 10 -27.21 -15.64 9.43
C SER A 10 -28.73 -15.70 9.48
N PHE A 11 -29.33 -16.66 8.77
CA PHE A 11 -30.76 -16.92 8.88
C PHE A 11 -31.20 -17.19 10.34
N ASP A 12 -30.42 -17.97 11.10
CA ASP A 12 -30.68 -18.20 12.53
C ASP A 12 -30.64 -16.92 13.40
N ASP A 13 -29.68 -16.03 13.16
CA ASP A 13 -29.56 -14.75 13.88
C ASP A 13 -30.73 -13.82 13.53
N LEU A 14 -31.18 -13.85 12.26
CA LEU A 14 -32.35 -13.11 11.80
C LEU A 14 -33.65 -13.68 12.40
N LEU A 15 -33.74 -15.01 12.54
CA LEU A 15 -34.84 -15.70 13.22
C LEU A 15 -34.91 -15.36 14.70
N ASP A 16 -33.77 -15.34 15.41
CA ASP A 16 -33.72 -14.95 16.82
C ASP A 16 -34.19 -13.48 17.01
N VAL A 17 -33.75 -12.57 16.14
CA VAL A 17 -34.20 -11.15 16.16
C VAL A 17 -35.70 -11.05 15.86
N THR A 18 -36.19 -11.75 14.84
CA THR A 18 -37.62 -11.73 14.48
C THR A 18 -38.51 -12.35 15.54
N HIS A 19 -38.10 -13.45 16.18
CA HIS A 19 -38.82 -14.04 17.31
C HIS A 19 -38.92 -13.07 18.50
N GLU A 20 -37.84 -12.37 18.84
CA GLU A 20 -37.84 -11.37 19.91
C GLU A 20 -38.75 -10.18 19.59
N LEU A 21 -38.72 -9.69 18.34
CA LEU A 21 -39.63 -8.64 17.87
C LEU A 21 -41.10 -9.08 17.92
N LEU A 22 -41.41 -10.30 17.46
CA LEU A 22 -42.76 -10.87 17.51
C LEU A 22 -43.25 -11.07 18.95
N ALA A 23 -42.37 -11.49 19.87
CA ALA A 23 -42.70 -11.64 21.28
C ALA A 23 -42.99 -10.29 21.97
N GLN A 24 -42.34 -9.20 21.54
CA GLN A 24 -42.62 -7.83 22.01
C GLN A 24 -43.94 -7.29 21.44
N ILE A 25 -44.24 -7.60 20.18
CA ILE A 25 -45.51 -7.23 19.53
C ILE A 25 -46.71 -7.93 20.22
N GLY A 26 -46.53 -9.17 20.69
CA GLY A 26 -47.61 -9.98 21.29
C GLY A 26 -47.98 -9.68 22.75
N LYS A 27 -47.47 -8.60 23.38
CA LYS A 27 -47.73 -8.26 24.79
C LYS A 27 -48.69 -7.07 25.05
N ASP A 28 -49.30 -6.47 24.01
CA ASP A 28 -50.24 -5.30 24.01
C ASP A 28 -49.70 -4.00 24.66
N ASP A 29 -50.03 -2.75 24.32
CA ASP A 29 -50.62 -2.09 23.14
C ASP A 29 -49.90 -0.71 23.07
N VAL A 30 -49.56 -0.20 21.87
CA VAL A 30 -48.76 1.03 21.61
C VAL A 30 -47.25 0.97 21.98
N THR A 31 -46.51 -0.03 21.51
CA THR A 31 -45.04 0.08 21.43
C THR A 31 -44.67 0.60 20.04
N THR A 32 -44.11 1.81 19.96
CA THR A 32 -43.64 2.33 18.66
C THR A 32 -42.46 1.51 18.16
N ILE A 33 -42.33 1.33 16.84
CA ILE A 33 -41.18 0.60 16.24
C ILE A 33 -39.83 1.12 16.75
N ALA A 34 -39.75 2.42 17.07
CA ALA A 34 -38.56 3.06 17.63
C ALA A 34 -38.18 2.60 19.06
N GLN A 35 -39.10 1.94 19.78
CA GLN A 35 -38.91 1.43 21.15
C GLN A 35 -38.69 -0.09 21.20
N MET A 36 -38.80 -0.79 20.06
CA MET A 36 -38.58 -2.23 19.99
C MET A 36 -37.10 -2.55 20.14
N ASN A 37 -36.78 -3.50 21.01
CA ASN A 37 -35.42 -3.96 21.19
C ASN A 37 -35.09 -5.03 20.15
N VAL A 38 -34.14 -4.72 19.27
CA VAL A 38 -33.69 -5.60 18.18
C VAL A 38 -32.59 -6.58 18.60
N LEU A 39 -32.11 -6.52 19.85
CA LEU A 39 -31.07 -7.40 20.38
C LEU A 39 -31.67 -8.54 21.23
N PRO A 40 -31.62 -9.81 20.75
CA PRO A 40 -32.11 -10.96 21.51
C PRO A 40 -31.33 -11.14 22.80
N ARG A 41 -32.02 -11.50 23.90
CA ARG A 41 -31.38 -11.74 25.23
C ARG A 41 -30.25 -12.75 25.18
N LYS A 42 -30.38 -13.79 24.35
CA LYS A 42 -29.37 -14.82 24.16
C LYS A 42 -28.06 -14.25 23.58
N GLN A 43 -28.16 -13.39 22.57
CA GLN A 43 -27.00 -12.72 21.98
C GLN A 43 -26.39 -11.71 22.95
N LEU A 44 -27.22 -10.95 23.67
CA LEU A 44 -26.74 -10.04 24.71
C LEU A 44 -25.93 -10.78 25.79
N ASN A 45 -26.42 -11.93 26.28
CA ASN A 45 -25.70 -12.75 27.25
C ASN A 45 -24.37 -13.27 26.68
N GLN A 46 -24.34 -13.65 25.40
CA GLN A 46 -23.13 -14.10 24.73
C GLN A 46 -22.10 -12.96 24.60
N MET A 47 -22.54 -11.77 24.19
CA MET A 47 -21.69 -10.57 24.08
C MET A 47 -21.17 -10.12 25.45
N ASN A 48 -22.00 -10.18 26.50
CA ASN A 48 -21.56 -9.94 27.87
C ASN A 48 -20.50 -10.96 28.30
N GLY A 49 -20.64 -12.22 27.91
CA GLY A 49 -19.62 -13.25 28.11
C GLY A 49 -18.29 -12.95 27.42
N TRP A 50 -18.31 -12.38 26.21
CA TRP A 50 -17.10 -11.93 25.51
C TRP A 50 -16.45 -10.71 26.17
N ASN A 51 -17.26 -9.84 26.77
CA ASN A 51 -16.78 -8.70 27.55
C ASN A 51 -16.30 -9.09 28.97
N ASN A 52 -16.43 -10.36 29.37
CA ASN A 52 -15.82 -10.86 30.59
C ASN A 52 -14.31 -11.10 30.39
N THR A 53 -13.58 -10.02 30.19
CA THR A 53 -12.12 -10.00 29.97
C THR A 53 -11.35 -9.70 31.25
N SER A 54 -12.05 -9.67 32.39
CA SER A 54 -11.47 -9.60 33.72
C SER A 54 -10.51 -10.77 33.88
N ARG A 55 -9.22 -10.45 33.89
CA ARG A 55 -8.14 -11.41 34.04
C ARG A 55 -7.35 -11.01 35.27
N ASP A 56 -7.33 -11.92 36.25
CA ASP A 56 -6.18 -12.03 37.12
C ASP A 56 -5.07 -12.71 36.28
N PHE A 57 -3.92 -12.05 36.14
CA PHE A 57 -2.81 -12.47 35.27
C PHE A 57 -2.36 -13.91 35.60
N ILE A 58 -2.35 -14.86 34.62
CA ILE A 58 -1.36 -15.96 34.41
C ILE A 58 -1.85 -17.04 33.39
N GLU A 59 -0.90 -17.59 32.60
CA GLU A 59 -0.78 -18.96 31.99
C GLU A 59 -0.93 -19.20 30.46
N LEU A 60 0.19 -19.07 29.76
CA LEU A 60 0.57 -19.81 28.54
C LEU A 60 2.00 -20.36 28.76
N ASN A 61 2.33 -21.52 28.17
CA ASN A 61 3.49 -22.36 28.48
C ASN A 61 4.82 -21.57 28.61
N LYS A 62 5.31 -21.46 29.84
CA LYS A 62 6.14 -20.37 30.37
C LYS A 62 7.67 -20.45 30.09
N HIS A 63 8.21 -21.48 29.41
CA HIS A 63 9.67 -21.72 29.47
C HIS A 63 10.58 -21.80 28.19
N THR A 64 10.14 -21.74 26.91
CA THR A 64 11.02 -21.68 25.68
C THR A 64 11.13 -20.35 24.85
N THR A 65 12.26 -19.63 24.90
CA THR A 65 12.46 -18.29 24.26
C THR A 65 12.59 -18.32 22.73
N LEU A 66 12.33 -17.19 22.05
CA LEU A 66 12.49 -17.08 20.59
C LEU A 66 13.94 -17.33 20.13
N HIS A 67 14.95 -16.81 20.84
CA HIS A 67 16.35 -17.05 20.49
C HIS A 67 16.75 -18.52 20.66
N LYS A 68 16.15 -19.23 21.62
CA LYS A 68 16.39 -20.67 21.82
C LYS A 68 15.79 -21.52 20.70
N LEU A 69 14.61 -21.16 20.19
CA LEU A 69 14.06 -21.78 18.97
C LEU A 69 14.95 -21.55 17.76
N PHE A 70 15.54 -20.35 17.63
CA PHE A 70 16.50 -20.05 16.58
C PHE A 70 17.81 -20.85 16.74
N GLU A 71 18.32 -21.01 17.96
CA GLU A 71 19.51 -21.83 18.26
C GLU A 71 19.29 -23.30 17.89
N GLU A 72 18.14 -23.87 18.27
CA GLU A 72 17.77 -25.23 17.91
C GLU A 72 17.68 -25.43 16.40
N GLU A 73 17.19 -24.45 15.66
CA GLU A 73 17.17 -24.48 14.19
C GLU A 73 18.58 -24.29 13.61
N ALA A 74 19.42 -23.45 14.23
CA ALA A 74 20.79 -23.23 13.80
C ALA A 74 21.70 -24.45 14.00
N GLU A 75 21.41 -25.30 14.99
CA GLU A 75 22.06 -26.60 15.15
C GLU A 75 21.59 -27.62 14.11
N LYS A 76 20.27 -27.67 13.83
CA LYS A 76 19.69 -28.63 12.87
C LYS A 76 20.01 -28.30 11.41
N SER A 77 20.08 -27.01 11.08
CA SER A 77 20.24 -26.49 9.72
C SER A 77 21.54 -25.69 9.57
N CYS A 78 22.61 -26.09 10.26
CA CYS A 78 23.84 -25.30 10.46
C CYS A 78 24.47 -24.73 9.18
N ASP A 79 24.58 -25.52 8.11
CA ASP A 79 25.18 -25.11 6.83
C ASP A 79 24.17 -24.46 5.86
N LYS A 80 22.88 -24.34 6.23
CA LYS A 80 21.89 -23.65 5.39
C LYS A 80 22.02 -22.14 5.54
N ILE A 81 21.61 -21.42 4.51
CA ILE A 81 21.65 -19.96 4.47
C ILE A 81 20.48 -19.38 5.24
N ALA A 82 20.78 -18.47 6.16
CA ALA A 82 19.80 -17.77 6.99
C ALA A 82 19.54 -16.34 6.49
N VAL A 83 20.59 -15.60 6.11
CA VAL A 83 20.50 -14.20 5.68
C VAL A 83 21.32 -13.97 4.42
N VAL A 84 20.75 -13.21 3.48
CA VAL A 84 21.44 -12.71 2.29
C VAL A 84 21.20 -11.21 2.18
N TYR A 85 22.26 -10.43 2.08
CA TYR A 85 22.21 -8.98 1.88
C TYR A 85 23.36 -8.52 0.99
N GLY A 86 23.05 -8.01 -0.20
CA GLY A 86 24.06 -7.71 -1.22
C GLY A 86 24.88 -8.96 -1.56
N ASP A 87 26.20 -8.84 -1.46
CA ASP A 87 27.15 -9.94 -1.67
C ASP A 87 27.43 -10.76 -0.39
N VAL A 88 26.85 -10.36 0.76
CA VAL A 88 27.05 -11.04 2.04
C VAL A 88 25.99 -12.12 2.24
N GLN A 89 26.46 -13.31 2.61
CA GLN A 89 25.65 -14.48 2.89
C GLN A 89 26.07 -15.04 4.24
N LEU A 90 25.11 -15.28 5.12
CA LEU A 90 25.35 -15.90 6.42
C LEU A 90 24.53 -17.19 6.50
N THR A 91 25.23 -18.29 6.75
CA THR A 91 24.60 -19.54 7.17
C THR A 91 23.93 -19.38 8.54
N TYR A 92 23.03 -20.28 8.90
CA TYR A 92 22.45 -20.32 10.24
C TYR A 92 23.55 -20.43 11.31
N ARG A 93 24.61 -21.22 11.07
CA ARG A 93 25.79 -21.28 11.95
C ARG A 93 26.50 -19.94 12.05
N GLU A 94 26.89 -19.33 10.93
CA GLU A 94 27.63 -18.06 10.93
C GLU A 94 26.82 -16.90 11.52
N LEU A 95 25.51 -16.86 11.24
CA LEU A 95 24.60 -15.87 11.81
C LEU A 95 24.50 -16.06 13.33
N ASN A 96 24.35 -17.30 13.79
CA ASN A 96 24.29 -17.61 15.21
C ASN A 96 25.60 -17.28 15.93
N GLU A 97 26.75 -17.66 15.37
CA GLU A 97 28.08 -17.36 15.92
C GLU A 97 28.35 -15.85 16.00
N LYS A 98 28.03 -15.10 14.95
CA LYS A 98 28.16 -13.62 14.96
C LYS A 98 27.25 -12.98 16.00
N ALA A 99 25.99 -13.41 16.07
CA ALA A 99 25.05 -12.93 17.08
C ALA A 99 25.52 -13.27 18.50
N ASN A 100 26.10 -14.46 18.72
CA ASN A 100 26.66 -14.88 20.00
C ASN A 100 27.85 -14.00 20.40
N GLN A 101 28.81 -13.78 19.49
CA GLN A 101 29.96 -12.91 19.73
C GLN A 101 29.53 -11.51 20.16
N LEU A 102 28.58 -10.92 19.43
CA LEU A 102 28.05 -9.60 19.77
C LEU A 102 27.28 -9.62 21.09
N ALA A 103 26.48 -10.66 21.37
CA ALA A 103 25.75 -10.80 22.64
C ALA A 103 26.70 -10.88 23.85
N HIS A 104 27.79 -11.65 23.76
CA HIS A 104 28.81 -11.75 24.81
C HIS A 104 29.51 -10.41 25.03
N TYR A 105 29.82 -9.69 23.95
CA TYR A 105 30.40 -8.36 24.06
C TYR A 105 29.46 -7.37 24.74
N LEU A 106 28.19 -7.35 24.35
CA LEU A 106 27.15 -6.52 24.96
C LEU A 106 27.09 -6.75 26.49
N ARG A 107 27.12 -8.02 26.93
CA ARG A 107 27.15 -8.39 28.35
C ARG A 107 28.46 -8.01 29.06
N SER A 108 29.58 -7.98 28.34
CA SER A 108 30.88 -7.63 28.96
C SER A 108 31.05 -6.14 29.24
N ILE A 109 30.41 -5.28 28.44
CA ILE A 109 30.58 -3.81 28.55
C ILE A 109 29.48 -3.15 29.39
N CYS A 110 28.39 -3.87 29.64
CA CYS A 110 27.25 -3.39 30.40
C CYS A 110 26.58 -4.55 31.12
N ASP A 111 26.20 -4.35 32.38
CA ASP A 111 25.37 -5.29 33.12
C ASP A 111 23.94 -5.30 32.54
N ILE A 112 23.72 -6.21 31.60
CA ILE A 112 22.44 -6.40 30.90
C ILE A 112 21.57 -7.34 31.74
N GLN A 113 20.42 -6.83 32.13
CA GLN A 113 19.37 -7.54 32.82
C GLN A 113 18.21 -7.82 31.85
N PRO A 114 17.36 -8.83 32.12
CA PRO A 114 16.07 -8.94 31.45
C PRO A 114 15.31 -7.61 31.47
N ASP A 115 14.57 -7.33 30.39
CA ASP A 115 13.81 -6.09 30.16
C ASP A 115 14.63 -4.81 29.91
N ASP A 116 15.97 -4.87 29.96
CA ASP A 116 16.79 -3.76 29.47
C ASP A 116 16.55 -3.51 27.97
N LEU A 117 16.57 -2.24 27.57
CA LEU A 117 16.44 -1.83 26.18
C LEU A 117 17.81 -1.49 25.57
N ILE A 118 18.05 -2.01 24.37
CA ILE A 118 19.18 -1.63 23.51
C ILE A 118 18.62 -0.99 22.23
N ALA A 119 18.99 0.26 21.98
CA ALA A 119 18.55 0.98 20.79
C ALA A 119 19.31 0.52 19.55
N LEU A 120 18.60 0.28 18.44
CA LEU A 120 19.17 -0.04 17.15
C LEU A 120 18.96 1.12 16.19
N PHE A 121 20.04 1.85 15.89
CA PHE A 121 20.08 2.99 14.98
C PHE A 121 20.82 2.61 13.70
N LEU A 122 20.21 1.68 12.96
CA LEU A 122 20.84 0.94 11.86
C LEU A 122 20.06 1.09 10.55
N ASP A 123 20.77 1.03 9.44
CA ASP A 123 20.16 0.73 8.15
C ASP A 123 19.69 -0.73 8.09
N LYS A 124 18.86 -1.04 7.09
CA LYS A 124 18.55 -2.42 6.73
C LYS A 124 19.81 -3.09 6.18
N SER A 125 20.32 -4.09 6.87
CA SER A 125 21.51 -4.89 6.48
C SER A 125 21.53 -6.25 7.19
N GLU A 126 22.48 -7.12 6.85
CA GLU A 126 22.76 -8.34 7.60
C GLU A 126 23.13 -8.03 9.06
N LEU A 127 23.83 -6.92 9.30
CA LEU A 127 24.23 -6.48 10.64
C LEU A 127 23.04 -6.07 11.49
N MET A 128 21.94 -5.61 10.90
CA MET A 128 20.69 -5.35 11.62
C MET A 128 20.12 -6.65 12.20
N ILE A 129 20.07 -7.73 11.41
CA ILE A 129 19.55 -9.03 11.86
C ILE A 129 20.46 -9.64 12.92
N VAL A 130 21.76 -9.58 12.70
CA VAL A 130 22.79 -9.96 13.67
C VAL A 130 22.61 -9.19 14.99
N SER A 131 22.36 -7.87 14.93
CA SER A 131 22.16 -7.04 16.13
C SER A 131 20.87 -7.37 16.86
N ILE A 132 19.76 -7.63 16.16
CA ILE A 132 18.49 -8.05 16.78
C ILE A 132 18.68 -9.37 17.55
N LEU A 133 19.27 -10.37 16.89
CA LEU A 133 19.54 -11.67 17.52
C LEU A 133 20.52 -11.54 18.69
N ALA A 134 21.57 -10.73 18.55
CA ALA A 134 22.53 -10.48 19.62
C ALA A 134 21.90 -9.79 20.83
N VAL A 135 20.99 -8.83 20.62
CA VAL A 135 20.26 -8.18 21.71
C VAL A 135 19.38 -9.19 22.43
N TRP A 136 18.60 -10.00 21.71
CA TRP A 136 17.78 -11.06 22.33
C TRP A 136 18.62 -12.10 23.09
N LYS A 137 19.73 -12.54 22.49
CA LYS A 137 20.68 -13.47 23.12
C LYS A 137 21.40 -12.85 24.31
N SER A 138 21.63 -11.54 24.32
CA SER A 138 22.19 -10.84 25.48
C SER A 138 21.23 -10.84 26.68
N GLY A 139 19.93 -11.03 26.45
CA GLY A 139 18.86 -11.00 27.45
C GLY A 139 18.00 -9.73 27.40
N ALA A 140 18.39 -8.74 26.60
CA ALA A 140 17.70 -7.47 26.41
C ALA A 140 16.64 -7.50 25.30
N ALA A 141 15.75 -6.51 25.29
CA ALA A 141 14.87 -6.20 24.17
C ALA A 141 15.45 -5.06 23.31
N TYR A 142 15.16 -5.07 22.01
CA TYR A 142 15.66 -4.02 21.11
C TYR A 142 14.61 -2.94 20.88
N ALA A 143 15.07 -1.69 20.73
CA ALA A 143 14.25 -0.54 20.36
C ALA A 143 14.74 0.03 19.01
N PRO A 144 14.00 -0.13 17.90
CA PRO A 144 14.45 0.36 16.59
C PRO A 144 14.29 1.88 16.47
N ILE A 145 15.29 2.55 15.91
CA ILE A 145 15.29 3.99 15.62
C ILE A 145 15.62 4.18 14.14
N ASP A 146 14.72 4.83 13.40
CA ASP A 146 14.90 5.08 11.97
C ASP A 146 15.93 6.21 11.72
N PRO A 147 17.01 5.94 10.93
CA PRO A 147 18.00 6.96 10.58
C PRO A 147 17.48 8.16 9.79
N SER A 148 16.33 8.07 9.13
CA SER A 148 15.74 9.18 8.37
C SER A 148 15.16 10.30 9.26
N TYR A 149 14.96 10.04 10.56
CA TYR A 149 14.40 11.04 11.47
C TYR A 149 15.35 12.22 11.72
N PRO A 150 14.82 13.44 11.97
CA PRO A 150 15.64 14.59 12.40
C PRO A 150 16.34 14.34 13.73
N ASP A 151 17.51 14.96 13.94
CA ASP A 151 18.37 14.74 15.12
C ASP A 151 17.66 14.97 16.47
N LYS A 152 16.81 15.99 16.55
CA LYS A 152 16.04 16.29 17.77
C LYS A 152 15.08 15.15 18.14
N ARG A 153 14.49 14.47 17.14
CA ARG A 153 13.59 13.33 17.36
C ARG A 153 14.35 12.09 17.81
N ILE A 154 15.54 11.86 17.26
CA ILE A 154 16.42 10.76 17.66
C ILE A 154 16.86 10.92 19.12
N GLN A 155 17.28 12.13 19.52
CA GLN A 155 17.65 12.42 20.91
C GLN A 155 16.50 12.17 21.88
N PHE A 156 15.28 12.55 21.52
CA PHE A 156 14.09 12.31 22.34
C PHE A 156 13.84 10.80 22.55
N ILE A 157 13.85 10.00 21.48
CA ILE A 157 13.62 8.55 21.57
C ILE A 157 14.69 7.88 22.44
N LEU A 158 15.96 8.29 22.28
CA LEU A 158 17.06 7.76 23.08
C LEU A 158 16.95 8.12 24.58
N GLN A 159 16.46 9.31 24.91
CA GLN A 159 16.21 9.72 26.29
C GLN A 159 15.02 8.98 26.91
N ASP A 160 13.94 8.79 26.15
CA ASP A 160 12.70 8.18 26.61
C ASP A 160 12.82 6.67 26.81
N THR A 161 13.52 5.98 25.89
CA THR A 161 13.76 4.54 25.97
C THR A 161 14.64 4.14 27.15
N LYS A 162 15.38 5.07 27.76
CA LYS A 162 16.40 4.81 28.79
C LYS A 162 17.38 3.70 28.38
N ALA A 163 17.58 3.54 27.08
CA ALA A 163 18.42 2.48 26.56
C ALA A 163 19.85 2.66 27.09
N LYS A 164 20.42 1.59 27.65
CA LYS A 164 21.79 1.63 28.19
C LYS A 164 22.83 1.69 27.06
N ILE A 165 22.47 1.13 25.90
CA ILE A 165 23.32 0.98 24.73
C ILE A 165 22.55 1.44 23.47
N VAL A 166 23.26 2.10 22.56
CA VAL A 166 22.83 2.32 21.17
C VAL A 166 23.84 1.68 20.21
N ILE A 167 23.35 0.82 19.32
CA ILE A 167 24.11 0.22 18.23
C ILE A 167 23.83 1.01 16.95
N ALA A 168 24.86 1.53 16.29
CA ALA A 168 24.72 2.40 15.12
C ALA A 168 25.75 2.09 14.01
N ASN A 169 25.41 2.38 12.76
CA ASN A 169 26.39 2.40 11.67
C ASN A 169 27.36 3.57 11.87
N LYS A 170 28.60 3.41 11.40
CA LYS A 170 29.69 4.40 11.50
C LYS A 170 29.28 5.78 10.98
N LYS A 171 28.59 5.82 9.84
CA LYS A 171 28.11 7.08 9.24
C LYS A 171 27.13 7.86 10.13
N TYR A 172 26.49 7.20 11.10
CA TYR A 172 25.51 7.82 11.98
C TYR A 172 26.07 8.17 13.37
N MET A 173 27.28 7.72 13.70
CA MET A 173 27.90 7.97 15.02
C MET A 173 28.02 9.47 15.34
N ALA A 174 28.24 10.31 14.33
CA ALA A 174 28.33 11.76 14.51
C ALA A 174 27.04 12.39 15.04
N ARG A 175 25.89 11.82 14.70
CA ARG A 175 24.57 12.30 15.12
C ARG A 175 24.25 11.94 16.57
N LEU A 176 25.04 11.06 17.17
CA LEU A 176 24.90 10.60 18.55
C LEU A 176 25.85 11.32 19.52
N HIS A 177 26.69 12.26 19.07
CA HIS A 177 27.75 12.87 19.90
C HIS A 177 27.24 13.49 21.21
N SER A 178 26.05 14.08 21.19
CA SER A 178 25.41 14.75 22.33
C SER A 178 24.76 13.81 23.35
N CYS A 179 24.64 12.51 23.05
CA CYS A 179 24.05 11.52 23.95
C CYS A 179 25.09 10.92 24.91
N THR A 180 24.72 10.69 26.17
CA THR A 180 25.57 10.06 27.20
C THR A 180 25.47 8.53 27.24
N ILE A 181 24.70 7.93 26.32
CA ILE A 181 24.47 6.48 26.18
C ILE A 181 25.73 5.80 25.62
N ILE A 182 25.98 4.52 25.99
CA ILE A 182 27.07 3.71 25.44
C ILE A 182 26.81 3.49 23.94
N LYS A 183 27.76 3.88 23.09
CA LYS A 183 27.62 3.81 21.62
C LYS A 183 28.49 2.69 21.07
N ILE A 184 27.88 1.81 20.28
CA ILE A 184 28.59 0.74 19.57
C ILE A 184 28.50 1.02 18.08
N GLU A 185 29.66 1.14 17.45
CA GLU A 185 29.77 1.18 16.00
C GLU A 185 29.74 -0.25 15.45
N ILE A 186 28.75 -0.59 14.62
CA ILE A 186 28.56 -1.98 14.17
C ILE A 186 29.45 -2.35 12.97
N ASP A 187 29.89 -1.39 12.15
CA ASP A 187 30.51 -1.68 10.85
C ASP A 187 31.91 -2.29 10.99
N SER A 188 32.63 -1.98 12.07
CA SER A 188 33.96 -2.51 12.41
C SER A 188 33.98 -3.36 13.67
N ILE A 189 32.81 -3.65 14.26
CA ILE A 189 32.73 -4.32 15.56
C ILE A 189 33.47 -5.66 15.57
N TYR A 190 33.40 -6.42 14.47
CA TYR A 190 34.02 -7.74 14.38
C TYR A 190 35.56 -7.71 14.32
N VAL A 191 36.17 -6.56 14.03
CA VAL A 191 37.63 -6.36 14.19
C VAL A 191 37.98 -6.23 15.67
N THR A 192 37.13 -5.55 16.44
CA THR A 192 37.27 -5.39 17.90
C THR A 192 36.96 -6.70 18.63
N LEU A 193 35.97 -7.45 18.14
CA LEU A 193 35.56 -8.75 18.70
C LEU A 193 36.57 -9.87 18.40
N ALA A 194 37.53 -9.67 17.48
CA ALA A 194 38.54 -10.69 17.16
C ALA A 194 39.42 -11.11 18.36
N GLY A 195 39.43 -10.32 19.45
CA GLY A 195 40.07 -10.68 20.72
C GLY A 195 39.18 -11.45 21.72
N ASN A 196 37.87 -11.59 21.47
CA ASN A 196 36.93 -12.34 22.30
C ASN A 196 36.45 -13.58 21.52
N SER A 197 36.98 -14.75 21.88
CA SER A 197 36.85 -15.99 21.12
C SER A 197 35.58 -16.80 21.41
N ASN A 198 34.67 -16.31 22.24
CA ASN A 198 33.48 -17.09 22.62
C ASN A 198 32.38 -17.00 21.55
N ILE A 199 32.27 -18.08 20.77
CA ILE A 199 31.24 -18.27 19.73
C ILE A 199 30.06 -19.15 20.22
N GLU A 200 30.17 -19.71 21.43
CA GLU A 200 29.12 -20.55 22.00
C GLU A 200 27.89 -19.72 22.34
N ASN A 201 26.72 -20.36 22.29
CA ASN A 201 25.47 -19.72 22.70
C ASN A 201 25.63 -19.18 24.13
N PRO A 202 25.38 -17.88 24.36
CA PRO A 202 25.43 -17.35 25.71
C PRO A 202 24.40 -18.07 26.57
N GLN A 203 24.74 -18.35 27.84
CA GLN A 203 23.78 -18.93 28.78
C GLN A 203 22.52 -18.05 28.81
N PRO A 204 21.32 -18.64 28.64
CA PRO A 204 20.09 -17.87 28.56
C PRO A 204 19.82 -17.20 29.91
N ILE A 205 19.86 -15.86 29.92
CA ILE A 205 19.45 -15.05 31.07
C ILE A 205 17.92 -14.85 31.05
N ALA A 206 17.30 -14.96 29.86
CA ALA A 206 15.86 -14.85 29.61
C ALA A 206 15.20 -16.23 29.42
N SER A 207 14.00 -16.43 29.98
CA SER A 207 13.09 -17.57 29.79
C SER A 207 11.98 -17.20 28.80
N SER A 208 11.09 -18.12 28.39
CA SER A 208 10.01 -17.75 27.46
C SER A 208 8.84 -17.02 28.05
N ASP A 209 8.93 -16.74 29.33
CA ASP A 209 8.18 -15.65 29.91
C ASP A 209 8.68 -14.30 29.36
N ASN A 210 9.76 -14.28 28.58
CA ASN A 210 10.33 -13.14 27.86
C ASN A 210 10.07 -13.23 26.33
N LEU A 211 9.62 -12.13 25.72
CA LEU A 211 8.80 -12.06 24.49
C LEU A 211 9.45 -12.39 23.11
N ALA A 212 8.67 -13.02 22.21
CA ALA A 212 8.37 -12.49 20.85
C ALA A 212 7.15 -13.15 20.15
N LEU A 213 6.25 -12.35 19.57
CA LEU A 213 4.90 -12.75 19.09
C LEU A 213 4.46 -11.85 17.92
N ILE A 214 3.89 -12.41 16.84
CA ILE A 214 3.23 -11.60 15.80
C ILE A 214 1.80 -11.32 16.25
N ILE A 215 1.59 -10.08 16.65
CA ILE A 215 0.32 -9.61 17.15
C ILE A 215 -0.19 -8.56 16.17
N ASN A 216 -1.32 -8.84 15.54
CA ASN A 216 -2.08 -7.77 14.91
C ASN A 216 -2.87 -7.07 16.00
N ARG A 217 -2.36 -5.91 16.39
CA ARG A 217 -2.96 -5.07 17.41
C ARG A 217 -3.79 -3.99 16.76
N TYR A 218 -4.97 -3.81 17.29
CA TYR A 218 -5.82 -2.69 16.97
C TYR A 218 -6.08 -1.91 18.25
N GLY A 219 -5.96 -0.60 18.17
CA GLY A 219 -6.33 0.31 19.23
C GLY A 219 -6.10 1.74 18.79
N SER A 220 -6.89 2.62 19.40
CA SER A 220 -6.66 4.05 19.34
C SER A 220 -5.74 4.48 20.50
N THR A 221 -5.10 5.64 20.36
CA THR A 221 -4.27 6.22 21.42
C THR A 221 -5.07 6.46 22.70
N GLU A 222 -6.33 6.86 22.54
CA GLU A 222 -7.31 7.11 23.61
C GLU A 222 -7.72 5.86 24.38
N THR A 223 -7.40 4.69 23.84
CA THR A 223 -7.58 3.37 24.44
C THR A 223 -6.25 2.70 24.81
N THR A 224 -5.16 3.48 24.87
CA THR A 224 -3.83 3.06 25.30
C THR A 224 -3.21 1.96 24.43
N ILE A 225 -2.70 2.35 23.26
CA ILE A 225 -1.92 1.53 22.31
C ILE A 225 -2.77 0.48 21.58
N ALA A 226 -3.32 -0.48 22.31
CA ALA A 226 -4.08 -1.60 21.76
C ALA A 226 -5.27 -1.88 22.69
N SER A 227 -6.42 -2.12 22.10
CA SER A 227 -7.63 -2.58 22.79
C SER A 227 -8.00 -4.00 22.37
N HIS A 228 -7.56 -4.40 21.17
CA HIS A 228 -7.79 -5.70 20.62
C HIS A 228 -6.49 -6.27 20.09
N GLU A 229 -6.36 -7.58 20.20
CA GLU A 229 -5.27 -8.29 19.62
C GLU A 229 -5.74 -9.57 18.95
N ARG A 230 -5.16 -9.80 17.76
CA ARG A 230 -5.17 -11.10 17.13
C ARG A 230 -3.76 -11.65 17.13
N PHE A 231 -3.57 -12.70 17.92
CA PHE A 231 -2.39 -13.53 17.86
C PHE A 231 -2.41 -14.29 16.54
N TYR A 232 -1.39 -14.15 15.71
CA TYR A 232 -1.20 -15.03 14.57
C TYR A 232 -0.21 -16.10 14.95
N TYR A 233 -0.69 -17.34 15.05
CA TYR A 233 0.17 -18.48 15.28
C TYR A 233 0.81 -18.92 13.95
N LEU A 234 1.99 -19.52 14.05
CA LEU A 234 2.77 -19.93 12.88
C LEU A 234 1.93 -20.85 11.96
N GLY A 235 1.73 -20.45 10.70
CA GLY A 235 0.96 -21.20 9.70
C GLY A 235 -0.49 -20.75 9.49
N GLU A 236 -1.00 -19.80 10.27
CA GLU A 236 -2.36 -19.26 10.09
C GLU A 236 -2.43 -18.26 8.91
N LYS A 237 -3.36 -18.47 7.96
CA LYS A 237 -3.59 -17.55 6.84
C LYS A 237 -4.41 -16.34 7.29
N ARG A 238 -4.12 -15.16 6.74
CA ARG A 238 -4.90 -13.94 6.98
C ARG A 238 -6.15 -13.95 6.11
N VAL A 239 -7.26 -14.48 6.64
CA VAL A 239 -8.47 -14.70 5.84
C VAL A 239 -9.47 -13.54 5.92
N ASN A 240 -9.45 -12.74 7.00
CA ASN A 240 -10.47 -11.69 7.26
C ASN A 240 -9.83 -10.38 7.77
N GLN A 241 -10.53 -9.25 7.69
CA GLN A 241 -10.14 -7.95 8.31
C GLN A 241 -10.37 -7.94 9.83
N THR A 242 -10.20 -9.08 10.50
CA THR A 242 -10.39 -9.21 11.94
C THR A 242 -9.33 -8.43 12.69
N ILE A 243 -9.76 -7.65 13.67
CA ILE A 243 -8.91 -6.96 14.64
C ILE A 243 -8.69 -7.80 15.91
N GLY A 244 -9.27 -9.01 15.95
CA GLY A 244 -9.11 -9.96 17.05
C GLY A 244 -10.10 -9.73 18.19
N LYS A 245 -9.70 -10.19 19.37
CA LYS A 245 -10.49 -10.09 20.60
C LYS A 245 -9.96 -8.98 21.48
N GLN A 246 -10.80 -8.50 22.39
CA GLN A 246 -10.42 -7.57 23.43
C GLN A 246 -9.22 -8.10 24.23
N ILE A 247 -8.30 -7.21 24.57
CA ILE A 247 -7.26 -7.50 25.55
C ILE A 247 -7.85 -7.56 26.97
N ALA A 248 -7.05 -7.98 27.95
CA ALA A 248 -7.47 -8.06 29.34
C ALA A 248 -8.09 -6.73 29.85
N ASN A 249 -9.15 -6.84 30.65
CA ASN A 249 -9.83 -5.71 31.30
C ASN A 249 -10.35 -4.63 30.32
N THR A 250 -10.63 -5.02 29.08
CA THR A 250 -11.20 -4.18 28.03
C THR A 250 -12.58 -4.70 27.65
N SER A 251 -13.55 -3.79 27.56
CA SER A 251 -14.89 -4.10 27.06
C SER A 251 -15.09 -3.42 25.71
N SER A 252 -15.87 -4.05 24.84
CA SER A 252 -16.18 -3.54 23.51
C SER A 252 -17.66 -3.60 23.26
N TYR A 253 -18.19 -2.56 22.63
CA TYR A 253 -19.60 -2.43 22.31
C TYR A 253 -19.73 -1.94 20.87
N VAL A 254 -20.57 -2.61 20.08
CA VAL A 254 -20.90 -2.20 18.71
C VAL A 254 -22.27 -1.56 18.76
N LEU A 255 -22.30 -0.24 18.61
CA LEU A 255 -23.48 0.57 18.90
C LEU A 255 -24.04 1.27 17.67
N ASP A 256 -25.35 1.52 17.70
CA ASP A 256 -26.00 2.45 16.79
C ASP A 256 -25.83 3.92 17.21
N LYS A 257 -26.42 4.85 16.43
CA LYS A 257 -26.38 6.30 16.71
C LYS A 257 -27.08 6.72 18.01
N LYS A 258 -27.90 5.84 18.60
CA LYS A 258 -28.65 6.07 19.85
C LYS A 258 -28.00 5.35 21.04
N LEU A 259 -26.80 4.78 20.86
CA LEU A 259 -26.08 3.99 21.87
C LEU A 259 -26.78 2.67 22.24
N ASN A 260 -27.58 2.10 21.35
CA ASN A 260 -28.09 0.73 21.53
C ASN A 260 -27.06 -0.28 21.03
N GLN A 261 -26.89 -1.38 21.76
CA GLN A 261 -26.07 -2.51 21.29
C GLN A 261 -26.73 -3.20 20.10
N LEU A 262 -25.94 -3.48 19.08
CA LEU A 262 -26.39 -4.16 17.87
C LEU A 262 -26.17 -5.69 17.96
N PRO A 263 -27.02 -6.49 17.29
CA PRO A 263 -26.87 -7.94 17.25
C PRO A 263 -25.60 -8.39 16.53
N ILE A 264 -25.21 -9.65 16.74
CA ILE A 264 -24.02 -10.25 16.12
C ILE A 264 -24.17 -10.17 14.58
N GLY A 265 -23.10 -9.76 13.89
CA GLY A 265 -23.09 -9.56 12.43
C GLY A 265 -23.59 -8.21 11.94
N ALA A 266 -24.30 -7.42 12.76
CA ALA A 266 -24.73 -6.07 12.40
C ALA A 266 -23.56 -5.07 12.46
N ILE A 267 -23.56 -4.11 11.52
CA ILE A 267 -22.52 -3.09 11.40
C ILE A 267 -22.88 -1.90 12.28
N GLY A 268 -21.98 -1.52 13.17
CA GLY A 268 -22.11 -0.35 14.03
C GLY A 268 -20.78 0.31 14.30
N GLU A 269 -20.83 1.38 15.09
CA GLU A 269 -19.64 2.08 15.53
C GLU A 269 -19.07 1.40 16.79
N LEU A 270 -17.74 1.26 16.84
CA LEU A 270 -17.04 0.65 17.96
C LEU A 270 -16.89 1.64 19.13
N TYR A 271 -17.26 1.17 20.31
CA TYR A 271 -17.03 1.84 21.59
C TYR A 271 -16.23 0.93 22.50
N ILE A 272 -15.23 1.49 23.16
CA ILE A 272 -14.29 0.72 24.00
C ILE A 272 -14.40 1.21 25.44
N GLY A 273 -14.70 0.30 26.36
CA GLY A 273 -14.67 0.51 27.79
C GLY A 273 -13.50 -0.21 28.46
N GLY A 274 -13.43 -0.12 29.77
CA GLY A 274 -12.44 -0.79 30.60
C GLY A 274 -11.25 0.09 30.97
N ILE A 275 -10.21 -0.52 31.49
CA ILE A 275 -9.09 0.19 32.14
C ILE A 275 -8.19 0.94 31.14
N GLY A 276 -8.20 0.53 29.87
CA GLY A 276 -7.41 1.15 28.81
C GLY A 276 -7.92 2.53 28.36
N VAL A 277 -9.14 2.91 28.76
CA VAL A 277 -9.74 4.20 28.40
C VAL A 277 -9.04 5.34 29.14
N ALA A 278 -8.40 6.22 28.38
CA ALA A 278 -7.63 7.34 28.91
C ALA A 278 -8.49 8.35 29.70
N ARG A 279 -7.84 9.24 30.45
CA ARG A 279 -8.53 10.33 31.16
C ARG A 279 -9.31 11.24 30.20
N GLY A 280 -8.78 11.46 29.01
CA GLY A 280 -9.31 12.39 28.03
C GLY A 280 -8.20 13.13 27.30
N TYR A 281 -8.58 14.12 26.52
CA TYR A 281 -7.66 15.01 25.84
C TYR A 281 -7.21 16.14 26.78
N LEU A 282 -5.89 16.29 26.93
CA LEU A 282 -5.32 17.34 27.77
C LEU A 282 -5.80 18.72 27.28
N ASN A 283 -6.33 19.52 28.21
CA ASN A 283 -6.86 20.87 27.97
C ASN A 283 -7.99 20.95 26.92
N ARG A 284 -8.65 19.83 26.60
CA ARG A 284 -9.80 19.79 25.70
C ARG A 284 -10.99 19.08 26.37
N PRO A 285 -11.62 19.70 27.38
CA PRO A 285 -12.70 19.07 28.14
C PRO A 285 -13.95 18.83 27.28
N GLU A 286 -14.26 19.70 26.33
CA GLU A 286 -15.41 19.55 25.42
C GLU A 286 -15.25 18.34 24.51
N LEU A 287 -14.10 18.22 23.84
CA LEU A 287 -13.78 17.05 23.00
C LEU A 287 -13.68 15.77 23.83
N THR A 288 -13.19 15.88 25.07
CA THR A 288 -13.20 14.76 26.02
C THR A 288 -14.62 14.31 26.33
N ALA A 289 -15.54 15.23 26.63
CA ALA A 289 -16.93 14.89 26.88
C ALA A 289 -17.64 14.33 25.65
N GLU A 290 -17.27 14.77 24.43
CA GLU A 290 -17.80 14.25 23.17
C GLU A 290 -17.39 12.79 22.92
N ARG A 291 -16.15 12.42 23.25
CA ARG A 291 -15.58 11.11 22.90
C ARG A 291 -15.54 10.11 24.06
N PHE A 292 -15.45 10.58 25.29
CA PHE A 292 -15.38 9.76 26.51
C PHE A 292 -16.70 9.83 27.26
N LEU A 293 -17.65 9.00 26.84
CA LEU A 293 -19.03 8.99 27.32
C LEU A 293 -19.15 8.19 28.62
N PRO A 294 -20.13 8.49 29.50
CA PRO A 294 -20.51 7.58 30.58
C PRO A 294 -20.87 6.19 30.03
N ASN A 295 -20.45 5.13 30.71
CA ASN A 295 -20.75 3.76 30.29
C ASN A 295 -22.16 3.34 30.77
N PRO A 296 -23.16 3.18 29.87
CA PRO A 296 -24.49 2.74 30.26
C PRO A 296 -24.57 1.21 30.49
N PHE A 297 -23.53 0.46 30.11
CA PHE A 297 -23.48 -1.00 30.18
C PHE A 297 -22.69 -1.52 31.39
N GLN A 298 -22.36 -0.63 32.32
CA GLN A 298 -21.66 -0.95 33.55
C GLN A 298 -22.52 -1.92 34.39
N THR A 299 -21.91 -3.00 34.87
CA THR A 299 -22.55 -3.92 35.83
C THR A 299 -22.67 -3.27 37.21
N ASP A 300 -23.61 -3.76 38.03
CA ASP A 300 -23.78 -3.25 39.41
C ASP A 300 -22.50 -3.41 40.25
N GLU A 301 -21.77 -4.51 40.02
CA GLU A 301 -20.49 -4.77 40.68
C GLU A 301 -19.40 -3.77 40.24
N GLU A 302 -19.26 -3.51 38.94
CA GLU A 302 -18.35 -2.48 38.43
C GLU A 302 -18.70 -1.09 38.97
N LYS A 303 -20.00 -0.80 39.08
CA LYS A 303 -20.50 0.47 39.60
C LYS A 303 -20.18 0.67 41.08
N GLN A 304 -20.34 -0.38 41.89
CA GLN A 304 -19.93 -0.37 43.30
C GLN A 304 -18.40 -0.21 43.46
N GLN A 305 -17.62 -0.81 42.56
CA GLN A 305 -16.16 -0.72 42.57
C GLN A 305 -15.60 0.54 41.88
N GLY A 306 -16.45 1.38 41.29
CA GLY A 306 -16.03 2.57 40.54
C GLY A 306 -15.22 2.27 39.27
N LYS A 307 -15.37 1.07 38.68
CA LYS A 307 -14.62 0.60 37.50
C LYS A 307 -15.43 0.74 36.22
N ASN A 308 -14.75 0.83 35.07
CA ASN A 308 -15.40 0.80 33.75
C ASN A 308 -16.51 1.85 33.57
N ALA A 309 -16.38 3.02 34.23
CA ALA A 309 -17.43 4.04 34.28
C ALA A 309 -17.60 4.83 32.96
N ARG A 310 -16.67 4.68 32.00
CA ARG A 310 -16.67 5.42 30.73
C ARG A 310 -16.33 4.53 29.55
N ILE A 311 -16.88 4.87 28.39
CA ILE A 311 -16.57 4.28 27.10
C ILE A 311 -16.01 5.35 26.16
N TYR A 312 -15.04 4.99 25.34
CA TYR A 312 -14.47 5.82 24.29
C TYR A 312 -15.10 5.49 22.93
N LYS A 313 -15.53 6.52 22.22
CA LYS A 313 -16.08 6.46 20.87
C LYS A 313 -14.96 6.51 19.82
N THR A 314 -14.72 5.42 19.08
CA THR A 314 -13.54 5.30 18.21
C THR A 314 -13.68 5.95 16.84
N GLY A 315 -14.91 6.12 16.35
CA GLY A 315 -15.16 6.49 14.95
C GLY A 315 -14.97 5.34 13.95
N ASP A 316 -14.73 4.11 14.40
CA ASP A 316 -14.52 2.95 13.52
C ASP A 316 -15.81 2.13 13.35
N LEU A 317 -16.09 1.72 12.10
CA LEU A 317 -17.18 0.82 11.77
C LEU A 317 -16.70 -0.64 11.86
N VAL A 318 -17.41 -1.43 12.65
CA VAL A 318 -17.09 -2.84 12.89
C VAL A 318 -18.36 -3.68 12.96
N ARG A 319 -18.18 -4.99 13.03
CA ARG A 319 -19.24 -5.93 13.44
C ARG A 319 -18.68 -7.07 14.29
N TRP A 320 -19.53 -7.62 15.16
CA TRP A 320 -19.23 -8.86 15.87
C TRP A 320 -19.24 -10.06 14.93
N LEU A 321 -18.19 -10.87 15.03
CA LEU A 321 -18.17 -12.22 14.48
C LEU A 321 -18.64 -13.22 15.54
N ARG A 322 -19.17 -14.36 15.09
CA ARG A 322 -19.70 -15.43 15.97
C ARG A 322 -18.68 -16.01 16.95
N ASN A 323 -17.39 -15.91 16.63
CA ASN A 323 -16.29 -16.39 17.47
C ASN A 323 -15.90 -15.38 18.58
N GLY A 324 -16.58 -14.23 18.66
CA GLY A 324 -16.28 -13.15 19.60
C GLY A 324 -15.09 -12.27 19.19
N GLU A 325 -14.66 -12.34 17.92
CA GLU A 325 -13.75 -11.34 17.35
C GLU A 325 -14.53 -10.20 16.69
N LEU A 326 -13.88 -9.07 16.49
CA LEU A 326 -14.42 -7.96 15.71
C LEU A 326 -13.81 -7.93 14.30
N GLU A 327 -14.66 -7.75 13.30
CA GLU A 327 -14.22 -7.44 11.94
C GLU A 327 -14.29 -5.93 11.70
N TYR A 328 -13.17 -5.36 11.22
CA TYR A 328 -13.07 -3.95 10.88
C TYR A 328 -13.55 -3.70 9.45
N LEU A 329 -14.36 -2.66 9.25
CA LEU A 329 -15.01 -2.35 7.97
C LEU A 329 -14.68 -0.95 7.44
N GLY A 330 -14.11 -0.06 8.25
CA GLY A 330 -13.73 1.29 7.84
C GLY A 330 -13.97 2.34 8.94
N ARG A 331 -13.97 3.62 8.56
CA ARG A 331 -14.22 4.75 9.46
C ARG A 331 -15.56 5.40 9.20
N ASN A 332 -16.09 6.02 10.25
CA ASN A 332 -17.29 6.83 10.31
C ASN A 332 -16.98 8.34 10.39
N ASP A 333 -15.69 8.74 10.39
CA ASP A 333 -15.24 10.14 10.56
C ASP A 333 -14.08 10.56 9.61
N PHE A 334 -13.49 11.74 9.85
CA PHE A 334 -12.57 12.48 8.97
C PHE A 334 -11.08 12.08 9.01
N GLN A 335 -10.67 10.99 9.67
CA GLN A 335 -9.26 10.55 9.58
C GLN A 335 -8.93 10.05 8.17
N VAL A 336 -7.78 10.45 7.63
CA VAL A 336 -7.43 10.23 6.22
C VAL A 336 -6.18 9.37 6.08
N LYS A 337 -6.11 8.64 4.96
CA LYS A 337 -4.89 7.97 4.52
C LYS A 337 -4.27 8.78 3.38
N ILE A 338 -3.11 9.37 3.63
CA ILE A 338 -2.31 10.06 2.61
C ILE A 338 -1.07 9.22 2.36
N ARG A 339 -0.83 8.83 1.10
CA ARG A 339 0.34 8.02 0.69
C ARG A 339 0.52 6.73 1.50
N GLY A 340 -0.60 6.09 1.89
CA GLY A 340 -0.60 4.84 2.68
C GLY A 340 -0.40 5.02 4.19
N LEU A 341 -0.22 6.26 4.67
CA LEU A 341 0.00 6.61 6.08
C LEU A 341 -1.28 7.21 6.68
N ARG A 342 -1.62 6.81 7.91
CA ARG A 342 -2.79 7.31 8.65
C ARG A 342 -2.44 8.65 9.28
N ILE A 343 -3.23 9.67 9.01
CA ILE A 343 -2.97 11.04 9.47
C ILE A 343 -4.18 11.56 10.23
N GLU A 344 -3.93 12.06 11.43
CA GLU A 344 -4.89 12.84 12.22
C GLU A 344 -4.81 14.31 11.80
N LEU A 345 -5.83 14.81 11.10
CA LEU A 345 -5.84 16.20 10.64
C LEU A 345 -5.75 17.19 11.81
N GLY A 346 -6.35 16.84 12.96
CA GLY A 346 -6.28 17.64 14.18
C GLY A 346 -4.87 17.78 14.78
N GLU A 347 -3.95 16.84 14.51
CA GLU A 347 -2.54 16.97 14.92
C GLU A 347 -1.85 18.08 14.14
N ILE A 348 -2.10 18.10 12.82
CA ILE A 348 -1.58 19.12 11.91
C ILE A 348 -2.16 20.49 12.28
N GLU A 349 -3.46 20.56 12.57
CA GLU A 349 -4.13 21.77 13.05
C GLU A 349 -3.53 22.27 14.36
N ALA A 350 -3.26 21.38 15.32
CA ALA A 350 -2.68 21.76 16.60
C ALA A 350 -1.28 22.36 16.44
N VAL A 351 -0.45 21.79 15.56
CA VAL A 351 0.87 22.33 15.24
C VAL A 351 0.74 23.68 14.53
N LEU A 352 -0.11 23.79 13.52
CA LEU A 352 -0.33 25.03 12.77
C LEU A 352 -0.85 26.16 13.68
N SER A 353 -1.80 25.85 14.58
CA SER A 353 -2.31 26.78 15.60
C SER A 353 -1.28 27.14 16.68
N SER A 354 -0.18 26.40 16.81
CA SER A 354 0.88 26.73 17.77
C SER A 354 1.88 27.77 17.25
N TYR A 355 1.77 28.18 15.99
CA TYR A 355 2.59 29.24 15.42
C TYR A 355 2.15 30.61 15.93
N GLN A 356 3.10 31.46 16.32
CA GLN A 356 2.79 32.80 16.84
C GLN A 356 2.10 33.64 15.75
N GLY A 357 0.85 34.03 16.01
CA GLY A 357 0.03 34.80 15.08
C GLY A 357 -1.06 34.00 14.37
N VAL A 358 -1.11 32.67 14.50
CA VAL A 358 -2.24 31.86 14.03
C VAL A 358 -3.27 31.71 15.14
N ASN A 359 -4.50 32.20 14.91
CA ASN A 359 -5.56 32.25 15.91
C ASN A 359 -6.43 30.98 15.88
N ARG A 360 -6.70 30.45 14.68
CA ARG A 360 -7.41 29.18 14.45
C ARG A 360 -6.92 28.54 13.16
N SER A 361 -7.03 27.22 13.05
CA SER A 361 -6.73 26.50 11.81
C SER A 361 -7.65 25.30 11.60
N VAL A 362 -7.80 24.90 10.34
CA VAL A 362 -8.51 23.68 9.92
C VAL A 362 -7.67 23.01 8.83
N VAL A 363 -7.52 21.70 8.87
CA VAL A 363 -6.83 20.94 7.82
C VAL A 363 -7.79 19.92 7.22
N LEU A 364 -7.79 19.82 5.89
CA LEU A 364 -8.62 18.91 5.13
C LEU A 364 -7.77 18.08 4.17
N ALA A 365 -8.19 16.84 3.92
CA ALA A 365 -7.76 16.14 2.71
C ALA A 365 -8.71 16.48 1.56
N LYS A 366 -8.16 16.88 0.43
CA LYS A 366 -8.89 17.08 -0.82
C LYS A 366 -8.37 16.11 -1.87
N ASP A 367 -9.23 15.77 -2.82
CA ASP A 367 -8.84 14.99 -3.99
C ASP A 367 -8.40 15.94 -5.10
N HIS A 368 -7.38 15.59 -5.89
CA HIS A 368 -7.11 16.33 -7.12
C HIS A 368 -8.37 16.27 -7.99
N LYS A 369 -9.04 17.42 -8.19
CA LYS A 369 -10.21 17.50 -9.08
C LYS A 369 -9.78 16.94 -10.43
N LYS A 370 -10.44 15.86 -10.85
CA LYS A 370 -10.21 15.17 -12.11
C LYS A 370 -10.23 16.18 -13.27
N GLN A 371 -9.06 16.54 -13.80
CA GLN A 371 -8.96 16.80 -15.23
C GLN A 371 -8.75 15.45 -15.91
N ASN A 372 -9.87 14.83 -16.30
CA ASN A 372 -10.08 13.89 -17.41
C ASN A 372 -8.97 12.93 -17.90
N THR A 373 -8.04 12.49 -17.06
CA THR A 373 -6.84 11.73 -17.50
C THR A 373 -6.71 10.30 -16.94
N GLY A 374 -7.73 9.72 -16.29
CA GLY A 374 -7.75 8.28 -15.99
C GLY A 374 -6.73 7.78 -14.94
N THR A 375 -6.03 8.67 -14.22
CA THR A 375 -5.14 8.30 -13.10
C THR A 375 -5.96 8.21 -11.78
N PRO A 376 -5.65 7.27 -10.86
CA PRO A 376 -6.26 7.26 -9.52
C PRO A 376 -6.06 8.60 -8.82
N SER A 377 -7.08 9.14 -8.18
CA SER A 377 -6.98 10.39 -7.42
C SER A 377 -6.03 10.21 -6.23
N THR A 378 -4.93 10.94 -6.22
CA THR A 378 -4.09 11.12 -5.04
C THR A 378 -4.73 12.17 -4.14
N ASN A 379 -5.02 11.80 -2.89
CA ASN A 379 -5.50 12.74 -1.88
C ASN A 379 -4.32 13.63 -1.45
N TYR A 380 -4.54 14.93 -1.33
CA TYR A 380 -3.57 15.91 -0.85
C TYR A 380 -4.11 16.68 0.36
N LEU A 381 -3.22 17.30 1.13
CA LEU A 381 -3.58 18.02 2.35
C LEU A 381 -3.65 19.53 2.11
N VAL A 382 -4.65 20.18 2.69
CA VAL A 382 -4.82 21.63 2.67
C VAL A 382 -5.05 22.14 4.08
N GLY A 383 -4.29 23.14 4.51
CA GLY A 383 -4.54 23.87 5.74
C GLY A 383 -5.17 25.24 5.48
N TYR A 384 -6.16 25.62 6.26
CA TYR A 384 -6.71 26.96 6.34
C TYR A 384 -6.39 27.53 7.71
N TYR A 385 -6.04 28.81 7.78
CA TYR A 385 -5.72 29.46 9.04
C TYR A 385 -6.25 30.89 9.11
N VAL A 386 -6.58 31.34 10.33
CA VAL A 386 -6.98 32.71 10.63
C VAL A 386 -5.82 33.39 11.34
N SER A 387 -5.40 34.56 10.85
CA SER A 387 -4.35 35.37 11.46
C SER A 387 -4.69 36.85 11.31
N ASP A 388 -4.35 37.64 12.33
CA ASP A 388 -4.44 39.10 12.28
C ASP A 388 -3.24 39.74 11.56
N ASN A 389 -2.17 38.96 11.35
CA ASN A 389 -0.95 39.38 10.66
C ASN A 389 -0.83 38.70 9.30
N ASP A 390 -0.05 39.30 8.41
CA ASP A 390 0.38 38.63 7.19
C ASP A 390 1.54 37.69 7.54
N ILE A 391 1.35 36.39 7.30
CA ILE A 391 2.33 35.35 7.61
C ILE A 391 2.69 34.67 6.30
N ASP A 392 3.99 34.58 6.01
CA ASP A 392 4.48 33.82 4.86
C ASP A 392 4.18 32.32 5.07
N GLU A 393 3.58 31.69 4.06
CA GLU A 393 3.32 30.25 4.07
C GLU A 393 4.61 29.44 4.21
N SER A 394 5.73 29.94 3.67
CA SER A 394 7.04 29.30 3.73
C SER A 394 7.53 29.17 5.18
N ASP A 395 7.33 30.20 5.99
CA ASP A 395 7.69 30.22 7.41
C ASP A 395 6.82 29.23 8.22
N LEU A 396 5.52 29.19 7.94
CA LEU A 396 4.60 28.23 8.54
C LEU A 396 5.00 26.79 8.21
N LYS A 397 5.29 26.51 6.94
CA LYS A 397 5.73 25.17 6.50
C LYS A 397 7.04 24.77 7.13
N LEU A 398 8.03 25.66 7.18
CA LEU A 398 9.31 25.40 7.84
C LEU A 398 9.12 25.10 9.33
N PHE A 399 8.28 25.87 10.01
CA PHE A 399 7.93 25.61 11.40
C PHE A 399 7.24 24.26 11.60
N MET A 400 6.30 23.91 10.72
CA MET A 400 5.62 22.61 10.77
C MET A 400 6.59 21.46 10.53
N GLN A 401 7.55 21.59 9.61
CA GLN A 401 8.58 20.58 9.32
C GLN A 401 9.51 20.29 10.51
N ILE A 402 9.67 21.23 11.44
CA ILE A 402 10.43 20.99 12.68
C ILE A 402 9.67 20.02 13.61
N LYS A 403 8.34 19.98 13.52
CA LYS A 403 7.45 19.28 14.46
C LYS A 403 6.75 18.06 13.84
N LEU A 404 6.57 18.04 12.53
CA LEU A 404 5.81 17.03 11.77
C LEU A 404 6.66 16.41 10.66
N PRO A 405 6.46 15.11 10.34
CA PRO A 405 7.05 14.49 9.15
C PRO A 405 6.56 15.13 7.84
N ASP A 406 7.37 15.05 6.79
CA ASP A 406 7.09 15.65 5.46
C ASP A 406 5.71 15.29 4.88
N TYR A 407 5.23 14.06 5.11
CA TYR A 407 3.94 13.60 4.59
C TYR A 407 2.72 14.18 5.32
N MET A 408 2.92 14.80 6.49
CA MET A 408 1.89 15.50 7.26
C MET A 408 1.86 17.01 7.00
N ILE A 409 2.81 17.53 6.22
CA ILE A 409 2.85 18.96 5.87
C ILE A 409 1.82 19.21 4.78
N PRO A 410 0.84 20.12 4.98
CA PRO A 410 -0.12 20.44 3.95
C PRO A 410 0.53 20.92 2.65
N ASN A 411 -0.01 20.48 1.51
CA ASN A 411 0.45 20.89 0.19
C ASN A 411 0.27 22.42 0.02
N ARG A 412 -0.80 22.99 0.60
CA ARG A 412 -1.07 24.44 0.63
C ARG A 412 -1.60 24.89 1.99
N LEU A 413 -1.22 26.10 2.41
CA LEU A 413 -1.77 26.82 3.55
C LEU A 413 -2.43 28.12 3.09
N MET A 414 -3.70 28.34 3.43
CA MET A 414 -4.45 29.52 3.01
C MET A 414 -4.94 30.35 4.19
N ARG A 415 -4.66 31.66 4.20
CA ARG A 415 -5.26 32.59 5.16
C ARG A 415 -6.72 32.82 4.81
N ILE A 416 -7.59 32.71 5.81
CA ILE A 416 -9.02 33.06 5.71
C ILE A 416 -9.40 34.00 6.86
N ASP A 417 -10.39 34.87 6.63
CA ASP A 417 -10.83 35.82 7.65
C ASP A 417 -11.55 35.14 8.82
N LYS A 418 -12.30 34.07 8.52
CA LYS A 418 -13.01 33.27 9.51
C LYS A 418 -13.25 31.84 9.01
N ILE A 419 -13.24 30.89 9.92
CA ILE A 419 -13.64 29.50 9.62
C ILE A 419 -15.17 29.45 9.50
N PRO A 420 -15.73 29.02 8.34
CA PRO A 420 -17.17 28.91 8.18
C PRO A 420 -17.73 27.77 9.02
N VAL A 421 -18.85 28.02 9.68
CA VAL A 421 -19.55 27.04 10.50
C VAL A 421 -21.03 26.99 10.08
N THR A 422 -21.60 25.80 10.14
CA THR A 422 -23.03 25.55 9.99
C THR A 422 -23.84 26.23 11.10
N ILE A 423 -25.17 26.28 10.97
CA ILE A 423 -26.11 26.79 11.99
C ILE A 423 -25.88 26.13 13.37
N ASN A 424 -25.38 24.91 13.41
CA ASN A 424 -25.11 24.16 14.64
C ASN A 424 -23.67 24.38 15.19
N GLY A 425 -22.92 25.35 14.64
CA GLY A 425 -21.56 25.67 15.08
C GLY A 425 -20.47 24.70 14.63
N LYS A 426 -20.80 23.66 13.84
CA LYS A 426 -19.82 22.72 13.27
C LYS A 426 -19.21 23.27 11.99
N LEU A 427 -17.94 22.95 11.71
CA LEU A 427 -17.25 23.30 10.47
C LEU A 427 -18.11 23.03 9.23
N ASP A 428 -18.30 24.04 8.39
CA ASP A 428 -18.89 23.88 7.07
C ASP A 428 -17.77 23.75 6.03
N ALA A 429 -17.27 22.52 5.86
CA ALA A 429 -16.16 22.25 4.95
C ALA A 429 -16.47 22.57 3.48
N LYS A 430 -17.76 22.63 3.10
CA LYS A 430 -18.19 22.99 1.75
C LYS A 430 -18.16 24.50 1.48
N ALA A 431 -18.24 25.31 2.53
CA ALA A 431 -18.16 26.76 2.46
C ALA A 431 -16.71 27.29 2.52
N LEU A 432 -15.72 26.41 2.74
CA LEU A 432 -14.32 26.78 2.65
C LEU A 432 -13.92 27.04 1.18
N PRO A 433 -13.06 28.05 0.92
CA PRO A 433 -12.60 28.33 -0.44
C PRO A 433 -11.96 27.10 -1.08
N ASP A 434 -12.16 26.93 -2.39
CA ASP A 434 -11.32 26.02 -3.15
C ASP A 434 -9.95 26.64 -3.37
N ILE A 435 -8.92 25.79 -3.32
CA ILE A 435 -7.54 26.21 -3.55
C ILE A 435 -7.24 25.99 -5.01
N ASP A 436 -6.92 27.09 -5.68
CA ASP A 436 -6.25 27.02 -6.96
C ASP A 436 -4.74 26.93 -6.73
N PHE A 437 -4.13 25.86 -7.24
CA PHE A 437 -2.67 25.69 -7.22
C PHE A 437 -2.00 26.53 -8.31
N SER A 438 -2.76 27.15 -9.21
CA SER A 438 -2.25 27.96 -10.33
C SER A 438 -1.67 29.32 -9.91
N ALA A 439 -1.95 29.78 -8.69
CA ALA A 439 -1.69 31.17 -8.29
C ALA A 439 -1.00 31.28 -6.92
N ASP A 440 0.33 31.21 -6.93
CA ASP A 440 1.15 31.96 -5.99
C ASP A 440 2.08 32.89 -6.78
N GLU A 441 1.56 34.05 -7.18
CA GLU A 441 2.37 35.06 -7.90
C GLU A 441 3.60 35.53 -7.09
N SER A 442 3.61 35.32 -5.77
CA SER A 442 4.69 35.75 -4.89
C SER A 442 5.96 34.90 -4.99
N ASN A 443 5.83 33.61 -5.30
CA ASN A 443 6.94 32.64 -5.43
C ASN A 443 7.07 32.03 -6.84
N TYR A 444 6.23 32.46 -7.78
CA TYR A 444 6.30 32.03 -9.17
C TYR A 444 7.57 32.57 -9.84
N CYS A 445 8.59 31.72 -9.93
CA CYS A 445 9.79 32.03 -10.67
C CYS A 445 9.58 31.63 -12.15
N THR A 446 9.53 32.64 -13.03
CA THR A 446 9.40 32.42 -14.47
C THR A 446 10.61 31.65 -15.02
N PRO A 447 10.41 30.76 -16.01
CA PRO A 447 11.53 30.14 -16.70
C PRO A 447 12.45 31.18 -17.32
N ARG A 448 13.76 30.99 -17.15
CA ARG A 448 14.82 31.94 -17.51
C ARG A 448 15.44 31.65 -18.88
N ASN A 449 15.20 30.46 -19.42
CA ASN A 449 15.73 30.00 -20.69
C ASN A 449 14.75 29.01 -21.36
N GLU A 450 14.97 28.74 -22.65
CA GLU A 450 14.09 27.86 -23.45
C GLU A 450 13.94 26.45 -22.87
N LEU A 451 14.99 25.92 -22.22
CA LEU A 451 14.94 24.60 -21.59
C LEU A 451 13.99 24.61 -20.39
N GLU A 452 14.10 25.62 -19.52
CA GLU A 452 13.21 25.80 -18.38
C GLU A 452 11.76 26.01 -18.83
N VAL A 453 11.52 26.72 -19.95
CA VAL A 453 10.17 26.88 -20.51
C VAL A 453 9.56 25.53 -20.84
N LYS A 454 10.26 24.70 -21.61
CA LYS A 454 9.76 23.39 -22.01
C LYS A 454 9.60 22.43 -20.83
N LEU A 455 10.47 22.49 -19.82
CA LEU A 455 10.32 21.68 -18.62
C LEU A 455 9.08 22.09 -17.80
N CYS A 456 8.79 23.40 -17.73
CA CYS A 456 7.56 23.89 -17.11
C CYS A 456 6.33 23.37 -17.86
N GLU A 457 6.33 23.41 -19.20
CA GLU A 457 5.24 22.87 -20.04
C GLU A 457 5.02 21.36 -19.79
N ILE A 458 6.10 20.57 -19.77
CA ILE A 458 6.03 19.13 -19.51
C ILE A 458 5.42 18.85 -18.12
N TRP A 459 5.85 19.59 -17.09
CA TRP A 459 5.31 19.43 -15.74
C TRP A 459 3.85 19.86 -15.66
N SER A 460 3.48 20.97 -16.31
CA SER A 460 2.11 21.45 -16.43
C SER A 460 1.19 20.37 -17.01
N ASP A 461 1.58 19.79 -18.15
CA ASP A 461 0.81 18.79 -18.88
C ASP A 461 0.62 17.50 -18.07
N ILE A 462 1.65 17.09 -17.33
CA ILE A 462 1.63 15.83 -16.59
C ILE A 462 0.81 15.96 -15.31
N LEU A 463 0.94 17.10 -14.62
CA LEU A 463 0.22 17.40 -13.38
C LEU A 463 -1.21 17.90 -13.64
N GLY A 464 -1.50 18.37 -14.86
CA GLY A 464 -2.81 18.93 -15.22
C GLY A 464 -3.06 20.29 -14.58
N ILE A 465 -2.01 21.11 -14.43
CA ILE A 465 -2.07 22.46 -13.85
C ILE A 465 -1.67 23.49 -14.91
N GLU A 466 -2.24 24.69 -14.83
CA GLU A 466 -2.09 25.71 -15.90
C GLU A 466 -0.72 26.38 -15.92
N LYS A 467 -0.05 26.49 -14.77
CA LYS A 467 1.22 27.20 -14.63
C LYS A 467 2.15 26.50 -13.64
N VAL A 468 3.40 26.30 -14.04
CA VAL A 468 4.49 25.76 -13.21
C VAL A 468 5.67 26.73 -13.27
N GLY A 469 6.20 27.10 -12.10
CA GLY A 469 7.40 27.90 -11.93
C GLY A 469 8.64 27.03 -11.73
N ILE A 470 9.83 27.59 -11.98
CA ILE A 470 11.07 26.78 -11.94
C ILE A 470 11.47 26.33 -10.54
N THR A 471 10.97 27.00 -9.51
CA THR A 471 11.22 26.71 -8.09
C THR A 471 10.14 25.82 -7.47
N ASP A 472 9.10 25.47 -8.22
CA ASP A 472 8.01 24.64 -7.70
C ASP A 472 8.47 23.20 -7.50
N ASP A 473 8.02 22.57 -6.41
CA ASP A 473 8.32 21.18 -6.10
C ASP A 473 7.28 20.26 -6.75
N PHE A 474 7.74 19.36 -7.61
CA PHE A 474 6.90 18.42 -8.36
C PHE A 474 5.94 17.62 -7.47
N PHE A 475 6.42 17.13 -6.32
CA PHE A 475 5.63 16.29 -5.42
C PHE A 475 4.69 17.11 -4.53
N ARG A 476 4.99 18.40 -4.30
CA ARG A 476 4.06 19.33 -3.65
C ARG A 476 2.89 19.68 -4.56
N LEU A 477 3.14 19.80 -5.86
CA LEU A 477 2.13 20.05 -6.89
C LEU A 477 1.26 18.82 -7.22
N GLY A 478 1.48 17.69 -6.55
CA GLY A 478 0.67 16.48 -6.72
C GLY A 478 1.35 15.35 -7.52
N GLY A 479 2.61 15.53 -7.88
CA GLY A 479 3.41 14.52 -8.57
C GLY A 479 3.60 13.23 -7.76
N ASP A 480 3.64 12.11 -8.47
CA ASP A 480 3.88 10.77 -7.92
C ASP A 480 4.90 9.99 -8.76
N SER A 481 5.11 8.70 -8.46
CA SER A 481 6.04 7.84 -9.20
C SER A 481 5.63 7.61 -10.66
N ILE A 482 4.33 7.64 -10.98
CA ILE A 482 3.83 7.49 -12.37
C ILE A 482 4.07 8.78 -13.14
N GLY A 483 3.77 9.93 -12.52
CA GLY A 483 4.09 11.25 -13.06
C GLY A 483 5.60 11.41 -13.29
N SER A 484 6.44 10.87 -12.40
CA SER A 484 7.89 10.87 -12.55
C SER A 484 8.33 10.09 -13.80
N LEU A 485 7.75 8.91 -14.06
CA LEU A 485 8.02 8.14 -15.28
C LEU A 485 7.57 8.88 -16.55
N ARG A 486 6.40 9.52 -16.50
CA ARG A 486 5.88 10.34 -17.61
C ARG A 486 6.78 11.54 -17.90
N ILE A 487 7.30 12.20 -16.87
CA ILE A 487 8.25 13.33 -17.01
C ILE A 487 9.49 12.85 -17.74
N VAL A 488 10.08 11.75 -17.28
CA VAL A 488 11.28 11.18 -17.90
C VAL A 488 11.04 10.91 -19.38
N GLY A 489 9.95 10.19 -19.72
CA GLY A 489 9.64 9.88 -21.12
C GLY A 489 9.37 11.11 -21.97
N ARG A 490 8.73 12.15 -21.41
CA ARG A 490 8.42 13.38 -22.15
C ARG A 490 9.64 14.28 -22.35
N ILE A 491 10.54 14.36 -21.36
CA ILE A 491 11.82 15.05 -21.50
C ILE A 491 12.67 14.37 -22.58
N GLU A 492 12.73 13.05 -22.59
CA GLU A 492 13.45 12.31 -23.63
C GLU A 492 12.86 12.56 -25.02
N MET A 493 11.53 12.54 -25.15
CA MET A 493 10.84 12.72 -26.44
C MET A 493 10.91 14.16 -26.97
N ASP A 494 10.69 15.16 -26.11
CA ASP A 494 10.50 16.56 -26.54
C ASP A 494 11.81 17.36 -26.53
N LEU A 495 12.80 16.91 -25.75
CA LEU A 495 14.06 17.63 -25.51
C LEU A 495 15.32 16.87 -25.94
N ASP A 496 15.23 15.58 -26.26
CA ASP A 496 16.38 14.71 -26.54
C ASP A 496 17.42 14.71 -25.40
N LEU A 497 16.92 14.83 -24.16
CA LEU A 497 17.74 14.85 -22.94
C LEU A 497 17.45 13.61 -22.10
N HIS A 498 18.51 12.89 -21.72
CA HIS A 498 18.37 11.67 -20.93
C HIS A 498 18.35 11.99 -19.43
N VAL A 499 17.31 11.51 -18.74
CA VAL A 499 17.09 11.72 -17.31
C VAL A 499 16.56 10.45 -16.68
N SER A 500 16.90 10.17 -15.43
CA SER A 500 16.40 9.00 -14.71
C SER A 500 15.26 9.38 -13.77
N VAL A 501 14.44 8.39 -13.39
CA VAL A 501 13.41 8.59 -12.35
C VAL A 501 14.04 9.03 -11.03
N LYS A 502 15.25 8.53 -10.73
CA LYS A 502 16.01 8.92 -9.55
C LYS A 502 16.29 10.44 -9.53
N ASP A 503 16.63 11.01 -10.68
CA ASP A 503 16.90 12.44 -10.81
C ASP A 503 15.67 13.29 -10.45
N VAL A 504 14.45 12.84 -10.77
CA VAL A 504 13.20 13.54 -10.42
C VAL A 504 12.99 13.56 -8.90
N PHE A 505 13.36 12.49 -8.19
CA PHE A 505 13.23 12.40 -6.73
C PHE A 505 14.29 13.23 -5.98
N GLU A 506 15.51 13.27 -6.49
CA GLU A 506 16.60 14.06 -5.90
C GLU A 506 16.46 15.55 -6.23
N CYS A 507 16.08 15.87 -7.47
CA CYS A 507 15.94 17.22 -7.99
C CYS A 507 14.48 17.58 -8.19
N ARG A 508 13.80 17.88 -7.06
CA ARG A 508 12.34 18.06 -6.99
C ARG A 508 11.81 19.32 -7.68
N THR A 509 12.67 20.25 -8.08
CA THR A 509 12.32 21.51 -8.77
C THR A 509 13.04 21.61 -10.11
N ILE A 510 12.44 22.29 -11.10
CA ILE A 510 13.06 22.47 -12.43
C ILE A 510 14.42 23.17 -12.31
N GLU A 511 14.55 24.13 -11.41
CA GLU A 511 15.82 24.80 -11.13
C GLU A 511 16.90 23.82 -10.65
N SER A 512 16.58 22.99 -9.65
CA SER A 512 17.51 21.98 -9.14
C SER A 512 17.84 20.96 -10.22
N PHE A 513 16.84 20.59 -11.03
CA PHE A 513 16.97 19.68 -12.15
C PHE A 513 17.96 20.24 -13.20
N CYS A 514 17.81 21.50 -13.58
CA CYS A 514 18.75 22.21 -14.47
C CYS A 514 20.16 22.33 -13.87
N GLN A 515 20.28 22.61 -12.57
CA GLN A 515 21.58 22.80 -11.91
C GLN A 515 22.34 21.49 -11.69
N ASN A 516 21.66 20.41 -11.35
CA ASN A 516 22.30 19.18 -10.90
C ASN A 516 22.34 18.10 -11.97
N VAL A 517 21.37 18.06 -12.89
CA VAL A 517 21.28 17.05 -13.94
C VAL A 517 21.89 17.62 -15.23
N PHE A 518 21.41 18.78 -15.69
CA PHE A 518 21.83 19.34 -16.97
C PHE A 518 23.18 20.06 -16.92
N LYS A 519 23.49 20.79 -15.83
CA LYS A 519 24.81 21.44 -15.66
C LYS A 519 25.97 20.47 -15.42
N LYS A 520 25.74 19.33 -14.74
CA LYS A 520 26.77 18.27 -14.61
C LYS A 520 27.05 17.57 -15.94
N ASN A 521 26.02 17.39 -16.77
CA ASN A 521 26.13 16.81 -18.11
C ASN A 521 26.76 17.77 -19.16
N CYS A 522 27.10 19.02 -18.81
CA CYS A 522 27.89 19.88 -19.69
C CYS A 522 29.39 19.53 -19.71
N ASN A 523 29.92 18.80 -18.72
CA ASN A 523 31.34 18.41 -18.67
C ASN A 523 31.61 17.00 -19.22
N GLU A 524 30.61 16.13 -19.31
CA GLU A 524 30.69 14.88 -20.06
C GLU A 524 29.90 15.04 -21.34
N LYS A 525 30.61 15.27 -22.46
CA LYS A 525 30.15 15.16 -23.85
C LYS A 525 28.66 14.90 -23.99
N ILE A 526 27.92 15.87 -24.54
CA ILE A 526 26.64 15.68 -25.24
C ILE A 526 26.69 14.30 -25.90
N ARG A 527 26.09 13.31 -25.25
CA ARG A 527 26.14 11.94 -25.73
C ARG A 527 25.05 11.92 -26.78
N LYS A 528 25.39 12.38 -27.99
CA LYS A 528 24.71 12.02 -29.23
C LYS A 528 24.69 10.48 -29.26
N LEU A 529 23.67 9.90 -28.66
CA LEU A 529 23.15 8.58 -28.96
C LEU A 529 22.03 8.76 -30.00
N CYS A 530 22.22 9.67 -30.96
CA CYS A 530 21.29 9.96 -32.06
C CYS A 530 21.16 8.80 -33.08
N ASP A 531 21.61 7.59 -32.75
CA ASP A 531 21.57 6.42 -33.65
C ASP A 531 20.55 5.34 -33.22
N ILE A 532 19.64 5.61 -32.26
CA ILE A 532 18.68 4.59 -31.78
C ILE A 532 17.19 4.98 -31.93
N HIS A 533 16.82 6.24 -32.12
CA HIS A 533 15.40 6.62 -32.16
C HIS A 533 15.04 7.47 -33.39
N CYS A 534 14.91 6.81 -34.54
CA CYS A 534 13.89 7.21 -35.51
C CYS A 534 12.59 6.55 -35.04
N TYR A 535 11.51 7.31 -34.82
CA TYR A 535 10.22 6.74 -34.43
C TYR A 535 9.42 6.35 -35.69
N GLU A 536 9.28 5.06 -35.97
CA GLU A 536 8.44 4.48 -37.02
C GLU A 536 6.97 4.84 -36.73
N GLN A 537 6.42 5.72 -37.57
CA GLN A 537 5.03 6.16 -37.46
C GLN A 537 4.05 5.27 -38.24
N GLU A 538 4.57 4.46 -39.16
CA GLU A 538 3.79 3.53 -39.99
C GLU A 538 3.82 2.12 -39.38
N VAL A 539 2.79 1.31 -39.66
CA VAL A 539 2.78 -0.11 -39.28
C VAL A 539 3.97 -0.75 -39.96
N SER A 540 4.91 -1.26 -39.17
CA SER A 540 6.07 -2.00 -39.67
C SER A 540 5.55 -3.30 -40.29
N ASN A 541 5.29 -3.37 -41.59
CA ASN A 541 4.81 -4.61 -42.21
C ASN A 541 5.91 -5.68 -42.10
N GLY A 542 5.59 -6.83 -41.49
CA GLY A 542 6.48 -8.00 -41.46
C GLY A 542 6.82 -8.54 -40.07
N GLU A 543 7.95 -9.24 -40.00
CA GLU A 543 8.41 -9.94 -38.79
C GLU A 543 8.86 -8.96 -37.71
N VAL A 544 8.40 -9.22 -36.49
CA VAL A 544 8.75 -8.50 -35.27
C VAL A 544 9.52 -9.45 -34.36
N PRO A 545 10.66 -9.03 -33.80
CA PRO A 545 11.34 -9.89 -32.85
C PRO A 545 10.49 -10.14 -31.61
N LEU A 546 10.60 -11.31 -31.01
CA LEU A 546 9.97 -11.58 -29.71
C LEU A 546 10.70 -10.81 -28.60
N LEU A 547 9.92 -10.29 -27.64
CA LEU A 547 10.48 -9.83 -26.38
C LEU A 547 11.03 -11.02 -25.58
N PRO A 548 12.07 -10.83 -24.74
CA PRO A 548 12.60 -11.90 -23.87
C PRO A 548 11.53 -12.59 -23.02
N ILE A 549 10.51 -11.85 -22.59
CA ILE A 549 9.39 -12.42 -21.82
C ILE A 549 8.46 -13.30 -22.68
N GLN A 550 8.27 -12.97 -23.95
CA GLN A 550 7.48 -13.77 -24.88
C GLN A 550 8.25 -15.03 -25.30
N GLU A 551 9.57 -14.92 -25.51
CA GLU A 551 10.44 -16.08 -25.72
C GLU A 551 10.36 -17.04 -24.52
N TRP A 552 10.50 -16.51 -23.30
CA TRP A 552 10.35 -17.29 -22.07
C TRP A 552 8.97 -17.95 -21.98
N PHE A 553 7.90 -17.23 -22.34
CA PHE A 553 6.54 -17.76 -22.34
C PHE A 553 6.39 -18.98 -23.27
N PHE A 554 6.81 -18.85 -24.54
CA PHE A 554 6.73 -19.94 -25.50
C PHE A 554 7.67 -21.11 -25.19
N MET A 555 8.77 -20.86 -24.48
CA MET A 555 9.65 -21.91 -23.96
C MET A 555 9.01 -22.71 -22.82
N LYS A 556 8.19 -22.07 -21.98
CA LYS A 556 7.62 -22.68 -20.77
C LYS A 556 6.26 -23.34 -21.01
N TYR A 557 5.46 -22.78 -21.91
CA TYR A 557 4.06 -23.19 -22.09
C TYR A 557 3.80 -23.65 -23.52
N SER A 558 3.31 -24.88 -23.66
CA SER A 558 2.81 -25.45 -24.92
C SER A 558 1.32 -25.80 -24.88
N THR A 559 0.70 -25.73 -23.70
CA THR A 559 -0.72 -25.99 -23.44
C THR A 559 -1.26 -24.98 -22.41
N GLY A 560 -2.58 -24.85 -22.30
CA GLY A 560 -3.21 -23.95 -21.30
C GLY A 560 -3.00 -22.47 -21.58
N MET A 561 -2.74 -22.09 -22.84
CA MET A 561 -2.46 -20.71 -23.25
C MET A 561 -3.61 -19.75 -22.90
N SER A 562 -4.86 -20.22 -22.95
CA SER A 562 -6.04 -19.43 -22.56
C SER A 562 -6.06 -18.97 -21.09
N HIS A 563 -5.26 -19.56 -20.19
CA HIS A 563 -5.12 -19.08 -18.81
C HIS A 563 -4.48 -17.69 -18.71
N TRP A 564 -3.84 -17.24 -19.78
CA TRP A 564 -3.17 -15.95 -19.88
C TRP A 564 -4.04 -14.89 -20.53
N ASN A 565 -5.35 -15.15 -20.66
CA ASN A 565 -6.30 -14.15 -21.09
C ASN A 565 -6.62 -13.20 -19.94
N GLN A 566 -6.61 -11.90 -20.22
CA GLN A 566 -7.11 -10.87 -19.33
C GLN A 566 -8.45 -10.39 -19.83
N ALA A 567 -9.44 -10.32 -18.95
CA ALA A 567 -10.75 -9.79 -19.27
C ALA A 567 -11.24 -8.82 -18.20
N PHE A 568 -11.87 -7.72 -18.62
CA PHE A 568 -12.54 -6.78 -17.74
C PHE A 568 -13.73 -6.15 -18.46
N LEU A 569 -14.54 -5.45 -17.68
CA LEU A 569 -15.82 -4.94 -18.11
C LEU A 569 -15.92 -3.45 -17.75
N ILE A 570 -16.42 -2.66 -18.69
CA ILE A 570 -16.67 -1.23 -18.54
C ILE A 570 -18.18 -1.02 -18.57
N GLU A 571 -18.72 -0.38 -17.53
CA GLU A 571 -20.12 0.05 -17.54
C GLU A 571 -20.29 1.33 -18.36
N THR A 572 -21.31 1.35 -19.20
CA THR A 572 -21.62 2.48 -20.08
C THR A 572 -23.13 2.77 -20.05
N PRO A 573 -23.57 3.97 -20.43
CA PRO A 573 -24.94 4.13 -20.90
C PRO A 573 -25.16 3.31 -22.18
N ILE A 574 -26.41 3.19 -22.65
CA ILE A 574 -26.66 2.67 -24.00
C ILE A 574 -25.90 3.55 -25.00
N LEU A 575 -24.95 2.93 -25.70
CA LEU A 575 -24.14 3.54 -26.74
C LEU A 575 -24.80 3.35 -28.11
N ASP A 576 -24.60 4.33 -28.98
CA ASP A 576 -24.76 4.17 -30.43
C ASP A 576 -23.81 3.08 -30.92
N GLN A 577 -24.39 2.01 -31.48
CA GLN A 577 -23.69 0.80 -31.87
C GLN A 577 -22.82 1.02 -33.11
N ASP A 578 -23.34 1.72 -34.13
CA ASP A 578 -22.61 1.99 -35.37
C ASP A 578 -21.37 2.83 -35.09
N ARG A 579 -21.52 3.82 -34.21
CA ARG A 579 -20.41 4.67 -33.76
C ARG A 579 -19.38 3.91 -32.94
N LEU A 580 -19.82 2.97 -32.10
CA LEU A 580 -18.93 2.11 -31.31
C LEU A 580 -18.12 1.19 -32.22
N GLU A 581 -18.77 0.58 -33.21
CA GLU A 581 -18.12 -0.30 -34.19
C GLU A 581 -17.08 0.46 -35.03
N ASP A 582 -17.42 1.64 -35.55
CA ASP A 582 -16.47 2.51 -36.28
C ASP A 582 -15.27 2.93 -35.42
N SER A 583 -15.52 3.25 -34.15
CA SER A 583 -14.47 3.62 -33.19
C SER A 583 -13.53 2.46 -32.89
N LEU A 584 -14.06 1.25 -32.74
CA LEU A 584 -13.26 0.05 -32.49
C LEU A 584 -12.41 -0.32 -33.72
N ILE A 585 -12.93 -0.16 -34.93
CA ILE A 585 -12.15 -0.36 -36.17
C ILE A 585 -10.95 0.58 -36.18
N LYS A 586 -11.17 1.87 -35.93
CA LYS A 586 -10.10 2.89 -35.87
C LYS A 586 -9.09 2.59 -34.76
N LEU A 587 -9.54 2.10 -33.61
CA LEU A 587 -8.68 1.73 -32.48
C LEU A 587 -7.76 0.56 -32.84
N ILE A 588 -8.32 -0.49 -33.45
CA ILE A 588 -7.57 -1.68 -33.89
C ILE A 588 -6.57 -1.31 -34.98
N ASP A 589 -6.93 -0.38 -35.86
CA ASP A 589 -6.01 0.13 -36.89
C ASP A 589 -4.88 0.97 -36.32
N TYR A 590 -5.15 1.75 -35.27
CA TYR A 590 -4.17 2.59 -34.62
C TYR A 590 -3.18 1.79 -33.76
N HIS A 591 -3.62 0.76 -33.02
CA HIS A 591 -2.74 0.00 -32.15
C HIS A 591 -2.25 -1.30 -32.78
N ASP A 592 -0.98 -1.34 -33.18
CA ASP A 592 -0.40 -2.46 -33.92
C ASP A 592 -0.46 -3.81 -33.14
N ALA A 593 -0.55 -3.75 -31.81
CA ALA A 593 -0.66 -4.92 -30.94
C ALA A 593 -1.85 -5.83 -31.29
N PHE A 594 -2.96 -5.28 -31.80
CA PHE A 594 -4.14 -6.05 -32.21
C PHE A 594 -3.90 -6.91 -33.46
N LYS A 595 -2.91 -6.50 -34.28
CA LYS A 595 -2.51 -7.15 -35.53
C LYS A 595 -1.42 -8.21 -35.32
N LEU A 596 -0.91 -8.36 -34.08
CA LEU A 596 0.13 -9.33 -33.78
C LEU A 596 -0.36 -10.77 -33.88
N ARG A 597 0.47 -11.61 -34.50
CA ARG A 597 0.31 -13.06 -34.61
C ARG A 597 1.61 -13.76 -34.26
N PHE A 598 1.52 -15.01 -33.79
CA PHE A 598 2.66 -15.80 -33.38
C PHE A 598 2.69 -17.12 -34.13
N LYS A 599 3.49 -17.21 -35.18
CA LYS A 599 3.58 -18.43 -35.99
C LYS A 599 4.60 -19.39 -35.39
N ARG A 600 4.21 -20.64 -35.23
CA ARG A 600 5.14 -21.71 -34.89
C ARG A 600 5.88 -22.19 -36.14
N VAL A 601 7.21 -22.29 -36.05
CA VAL A 601 8.09 -22.81 -37.09
C VAL A 601 8.89 -23.98 -36.52
N GLY A 602 8.58 -25.19 -36.98
CA GLY A 602 9.12 -26.43 -36.42
C GLY A 602 8.61 -26.71 -35.01
N ASP A 603 9.35 -27.52 -34.24
CA ASP A 603 8.85 -28.03 -32.97
C ASP A 603 8.98 -27.07 -31.78
N VAL A 604 9.80 -26.00 -31.87
CA VAL A 604 10.18 -25.24 -30.67
C VAL A 604 10.29 -23.72 -30.86
N LYS A 605 10.16 -23.19 -32.08
CA LYS A 605 10.37 -21.75 -32.34
C LYS A 605 9.07 -21.06 -32.72
N TYR A 606 8.83 -19.91 -32.10
CA TYR A 606 7.77 -18.99 -32.48
C TYR A 606 8.40 -17.73 -33.06
N PHE A 607 7.72 -17.13 -34.03
CA PHE A 607 8.04 -15.82 -34.57
C PHE A 607 6.81 -14.93 -34.51
N GLN A 608 7.01 -13.67 -34.16
CA GLN A 608 5.95 -12.67 -34.12
C GLN A 608 5.95 -11.89 -35.44
N TYR A 609 4.77 -11.55 -35.94
CA TYR A 609 4.61 -10.72 -37.13
C TYR A 609 3.30 -9.93 -37.04
N TYR A 610 3.23 -8.85 -37.79
CA TYR A 610 1.97 -8.14 -38.02
C TYR A 610 1.22 -8.78 -39.18
N ASP A 611 -0.04 -9.10 -38.97
CA ASP A 611 -0.94 -9.58 -40.00
C ASP A 611 -1.85 -8.43 -40.46
N ASP A 612 -1.58 -7.89 -41.64
CA ASP A 612 -2.39 -6.84 -42.27
C ASP A 612 -3.56 -7.41 -43.07
N SER A 613 -3.72 -8.74 -43.14
CA SER A 613 -4.83 -9.39 -43.86
C SER A 613 -6.17 -9.30 -43.13
N VAL A 614 -6.30 -8.40 -42.15
CA VAL A 614 -7.53 -8.05 -41.46
C VAL A 614 -8.49 -7.27 -42.38
N ASN A 615 -8.80 -7.82 -43.55
CA ASN A 615 -10.15 -7.70 -44.06
C ASN A 615 -11.00 -8.56 -43.12
N PHE A 616 -12.13 -8.04 -42.64
CA PHE A 616 -13.13 -8.82 -41.88
C PHE A 616 -14.26 -9.32 -42.81
N PRO A 617 -14.05 -10.14 -43.86
CA PRO A 617 -15.15 -10.65 -44.65
C PRO A 617 -15.77 -11.84 -43.91
N GLY A 618 -16.89 -11.59 -43.22
CA GLY A 618 -17.82 -12.65 -42.79
C GLY A 618 -17.73 -13.14 -41.35
N ILE A 619 -16.92 -12.51 -40.48
CA ILE A 619 -16.96 -12.70 -39.02
C ILE A 619 -17.03 -11.30 -38.42
N LEU A 620 -18.17 -10.95 -37.80
CA LEU A 620 -18.26 -9.66 -37.09
C LEU A 620 -17.21 -9.65 -35.96
N PRO A 621 -16.31 -8.65 -35.88
CA PRO A 621 -15.22 -8.62 -34.89
C PRO A 621 -15.69 -8.36 -33.45
N PHE A 622 -16.98 -8.09 -33.29
CA PHE A 622 -17.59 -7.56 -32.09
C PHE A 622 -18.82 -8.39 -31.76
N ASN A 623 -18.84 -8.94 -30.55
CA ASN A 623 -20.00 -9.70 -30.10
C ASN A 623 -21.05 -8.74 -29.56
N HIS A 624 -22.31 -8.95 -29.95
CA HIS A 624 -23.44 -8.24 -29.36
C HIS A 624 -24.29 -9.22 -28.58
N LEU A 625 -24.62 -8.85 -27.34
CA LEU A 625 -25.46 -9.69 -26.48
C LEU A 625 -26.51 -8.83 -25.77
N ASP A 626 -27.77 -9.10 -26.10
CA ASP A 626 -28.89 -8.61 -25.30
C ASP A 626 -29.06 -9.50 -24.08
N VAL A 627 -28.65 -9.00 -22.91
CA VAL A 627 -28.70 -9.75 -21.65
C VAL A 627 -30.13 -9.98 -21.21
N SER A 628 -31.10 -9.18 -21.66
CA SER A 628 -32.51 -9.39 -21.36
C SER A 628 -33.02 -10.71 -21.96
N SER A 629 -32.42 -11.17 -23.06
CA SER A 629 -32.76 -12.46 -23.69
C SER A 629 -32.35 -13.68 -22.87
N LEU A 630 -31.53 -13.49 -21.83
CA LEU A 630 -31.06 -14.56 -20.93
C LEU A 630 -32.01 -14.80 -19.73
N GLY A 631 -32.98 -13.91 -19.50
CA GLY A 631 -33.93 -13.96 -18.39
C GLY A 631 -33.36 -13.50 -17.02
N GLN A 632 -34.21 -13.45 -15.99
CA GLN A 632 -33.89 -12.93 -14.65
C GLN A 632 -33.83 -14.04 -13.58
N SER A 633 -33.05 -15.08 -13.81
CA SER A 633 -32.87 -16.19 -12.85
C SER A 633 -31.40 -16.42 -12.52
N GLU A 634 -31.06 -17.15 -11.45
CA GLU A 634 -29.67 -17.50 -11.15
C GLU A 634 -28.97 -18.22 -12.32
N ASN A 635 -29.74 -18.93 -13.16
CA ASN A 635 -29.23 -19.58 -14.38
C ASN A 635 -28.77 -18.58 -15.46
N SER A 636 -29.30 -17.35 -15.49
CA SER A 636 -28.91 -16.36 -16.50
C SER A 636 -27.50 -15.81 -16.25
N VAL A 637 -27.08 -15.72 -15.00
CA VAL A 637 -25.71 -15.34 -14.61
C VAL A 637 -24.71 -16.42 -15.03
N ILE A 638 -25.06 -17.70 -14.86
CA ILE A 638 -24.23 -18.82 -15.30
C ILE A 638 -24.12 -18.81 -16.83
N LEU A 639 -25.23 -18.64 -17.54
CA LEU A 639 -25.24 -18.59 -18.99
C LEU A 639 -24.42 -17.42 -19.55
N LEU A 640 -24.54 -16.23 -18.94
CA LEU A 640 -23.70 -15.07 -19.29
C LEU A 640 -22.22 -15.38 -19.07
N ARG A 641 -21.86 -15.99 -17.93
CA ARG A 641 -20.48 -16.41 -17.65
C ARG A 641 -19.95 -17.37 -18.72
N ASP A 642 -20.76 -18.34 -19.13
CA ASP A 642 -20.35 -19.34 -20.11
C ASP A 642 -20.20 -18.73 -21.51
N ILE A 643 -21.05 -17.77 -21.88
CA ILE A 643 -20.90 -16.99 -23.12
C ILE A 643 -19.58 -16.20 -23.12
N LEU A 644 -19.32 -15.43 -22.06
CA LEU A 644 -18.08 -14.64 -21.94
C LEU A 644 -16.82 -15.52 -21.87
N THR A 645 -16.94 -16.69 -21.24
CA THR A 645 -15.85 -17.70 -21.21
C THR A 645 -15.60 -18.25 -22.60
N LYS A 646 -16.67 -18.54 -23.36
CA LYS A 646 -16.57 -19.02 -24.74
C LYS A 646 -15.86 -18.00 -25.63
N TRP A 647 -16.22 -16.71 -25.53
CA TRP A 647 -15.61 -15.64 -26.33
C TRP A 647 -14.10 -15.54 -26.15
N GLN A 648 -13.59 -15.69 -24.92
CA GLN A 648 -12.13 -15.66 -24.68
C GLN A 648 -11.43 -17.01 -24.91
N SER A 649 -12.12 -18.15 -24.76
CA SER A 649 -11.50 -19.47 -24.93
C SER A 649 -11.13 -19.80 -26.38
N GLN A 650 -11.60 -19.00 -27.33
CA GLN A 650 -11.41 -19.20 -28.78
C GLN A 650 -10.13 -18.54 -29.33
N PHE A 651 -9.30 -17.92 -28.48
CA PHE A 651 -8.05 -17.32 -28.96
C PHE A 651 -7.10 -18.38 -29.50
N ASP A 652 -6.84 -18.31 -30.80
CA ASP A 652 -5.82 -19.10 -31.48
C ASP A 652 -4.56 -18.24 -31.59
N ILE A 653 -3.47 -18.64 -30.93
CA ILE A 653 -2.22 -17.84 -30.92
C ILE A 653 -1.57 -17.76 -32.31
N GLU A 654 -1.74 -18.78 -33.14
CA GLU A 654 -1.12 -18.84 -34.45
C GLU A 654 -1.97 -18.13 -35.51
N LYS A 655 -3.30 -18.28 -35.43
CA LYS A 655 -4.24 -17.75 -36.44
C LYS A 655 -4.93 -16.47 -36.02
N GLY A 656 -5.06 -16.22 -34.72
CA GLY A 656 -5.78 -15.08 -34.13
C GLY A 656 -7.29 -15.07 -34.40
N PRO A 657 -7.98 -14.00 -33.97
CA PRO A 657 -7.46 -12.89 -33.18
C PRO A 657 -7.15 -13.28 -31.72
N LEU A 658 -6.23 -12.54 -31.08
CA LEU A 658 -5.86 -12.71 -29.67
C LEU A 658 -6.70 -11.85 -28.71
N TRP A 659 -7.86 -11.44 -29.18
CA TRP A 659 -8.73 -10.51 -28.51
C TRP A 659 -10.18 -10.77 -28.90
N ALA A 660 -11.10 -10.41 -28.01
CA ALA A 660 -12.53 -10.40 -28.23
C ALA A 660 -13.12 -9.19 -27.50
N ILE A 661 -14.01 -8.48 -28.17
CA ILE A 661 -14.72 -7.33 -27.60
C ILE A 661 -16.21 -7.60 -27.74
N GLY A 662 -16.97 -7.31 -26.70
CA GLY A 662 -18.40 -7.53 -26.67
C GLY A 662 -19.16 -6.33 -26.14
N TYR A 663 -20.27 -5.97 -26.76
CA TYR A 663 -21.22 -5.00 -26.23
C TYR A 663 -22.44 -5.73 -25.69
N LEU A 664 -22.74 -5.48 -24.42
CA LEU A 664 -23.84 -6.09 -23.69
C LEU A 664 -24.87 -5.02 -23.35
N ASN A 665 -26.09 -5.17 -23.85
CA ASN A 665 -27.20 -4.27 -23.55
C ASN A 665 -28.37 -5.04 -22.88
N GLY A 666 -29.49 -4.36 -22.65
CA GLY A 666 -30.67 -4.99 -22.03
C GLY A 666 -30.62 -5.08 -20.50
N PHE A 667 -29.70 -4.37 -19.85
CA PHE A 667 -29.73 -4.20 -18.39
C PHE A 667 -30.81 -3.19 -17.97
N ALA A 668 -31.29 -3.31 -16.73
CA ALA A 668 -32.23 -2.34 -16.16
C ALA A 668 -31.64 -0.91 -16.15
N GLU A 669 -32.53 0.09 -16.26
CA GLU A 669 -32.22 1.52 -16.15
C GLU A 669 -31.37 2.10 -17.30
N GLY A 670 -31.43 1.50 -18.50
CA GLY A 670 -30.73 2.04 -19.67
C GLY A 670 -29.20 1.92 -19.59
N ARG A 671 -28.72 0.94 -18.81
CA ARG A 671 -27.30 0.60 -18.70
C ARG A 671 -26.90 -0.41 -19.78
N ALA A 672 -25.65 -0.29 -20.20
CA ALA A 672 -24.97 -1.24 -21.06
C ALA A 672 -23.55 -1.49 -20.53
N GLN A 673 -22.87 -2.46 -21.12
CA GLN A 673 -21.52 -2.82 -20.73
C GLN A 673 -20.69 -3.11 -21.98
N VAL A 674 -19.44 -2.68 -21.98
CA VAL A 674 -18.45 -3.11 -22.98
C VAL A 674 -17.48 -4.05 -22.28
N TRP A 675 -17.41 -5.28 -22.76
CA TRP A 675 -16.53 -6.33 -22.28
C TRP A 675 -15.33 -6.48 -23.20
N PHE A 676 -14.14 -6.57 -22.60
CA PHE A 676 -12.89 -6.81 -23.31
C PHE A 676 -12.29 -8.11 -22.81
N ALA A 677 -11.74 -8.91 -23.72
CA ALA A 677 -10.77 -9.94 -23.42
C ALA A 677 -9.61 -9.87 -24.41
N MET A 678 -8.38 -9.98 -23.92
CA MET A 678 -7.17 -10.03 -24.73
C MET A 678 -6.16 -10.97 -24.10
N HIS A 679 -5.37 -11.64 -24.92
CA HIS A 679 -4.25 -12.44 -24.43
C HIS A 679 -3.15 -11.53 -23.88
N HIS A 680 -2.55 -11.88 -22.75
CA HIS A 680 -1.48 -11.11 -22.11
C HIS A 680 -0.19 -10.97 -22.96
N LEU A 681 -0.14 -11.63 -24.13
CA LEU A 681 0.95 -11.49 -25.10
C LEU A 681 0.92 -10.15 -25.83
N ILE A 682 -0.24 -9.49 -25.87
CA ILE A 682 -0.48 -8.24 -26.62
C ILE A 682 -0.95 -7.09 -25.73
N VAL A 683 -1.19 -7.33 -24.44
CA VAL A 683 -1.74 -6.34 -23.50
C VAL A 683 -1.16 -6.51 -22.10
N ASP A 684 -1.05 -5.42 -21.36
CA ASP A 684 -0.73 -5.38 -19.93
C ASP A 684 -1.57 -4.34 -19.17
N THR A 685 -1.30 -4.16 -17.87
CA THR A 685 -2.07 -3.24 -17.02
C THR A 685 -2.01 -1.78 -17.48
N VAL A 686 -0.91 -1.32 -18.08
CA VAL A 686 -0.76 0.05 -18.57
C VAL A 686 -1.50 0.23 -19.89
N SER A 687 -1.42 -0.77 -20.77
CA SER A 687 -2.04 -0.83 -22.08
C SER A 687 -3.56 -0.60 -22.01
N TRP A 688 -4.23 -1.18 -21.01
CA TRP A 688 -5.67 -1.05 -20.83
C TRP A 688 -6.15 0.39 -20.68
N ARG A 689 -5.40 1.21 -19.94
CA ARG A 689 -5.74 2.63 -19.77
C ARG A 689 -5.70 3.37 -21.10
N ILE A 690 -4.67 3.11 -21.90
CA ILE A 690 -4.48 3.74 -23.22
C ILE A 690 -5.61 3.32 -24.16
N ILE A 691 -5.89 2.02 -24.27
CA ILE A 691 -6.95 1.47 -25.13
C ILE A 691 -8.32 2.04 -24.77
N CYS A 692 -8.64 2.15 -23.47
CA CYS A 692 -9.91 2.69 -23.01
C CYS A 692 -10.05 4.19 -23.30
N ASP A 693 -8.99 4.98 -23.03
CA ASP A 693 -9.00 6.42 -23.28
C ASP A 693 -9.07 6.73 -24.78
N ASP A 694 -8.33 6.00 -25.61
CA ASP A 694 -8.34 6.18 -27.05
C ASP A 694 -9.67 5.74 -27.68
N LEU A 695 -10.27 4.63 -27.21
CA LEU A 695 -11.62 4.23 -27.63
C LEU A 695 -12.65 5.30 -27.30
N ARG A 696 -12.58 5.88 -26.09
CA ARG A 696 -13.47 6.99 -25.69
C ARG A 696 -13.29 8.19 -26.61
N ARG A 697 -12.05 8.59 -26.91
CA ARG A 697 -11.77 9.75 -27.79
C ARG A 697 -12.28 9.54 -29.21
N LEU A 698 -12.08 8.34 -29.76
CA LEU A 698 -12.60 7.94 -31.07
C LEU A 698 -14.13 7.94 -31.06
N TYR A 699 -14.72 7.36 -30.01
CA TYR A 699 -16.17 7.37 -29.82
C TYR A 699 -16.69 8.79 -29.74
N ASP A 700 -16.07 9.70 -29.01
CA ASP A 700 -16.49 11.11 -28.90
C ASP A 700 -16.29 11.92 -30.20
N GLY A 701 -15.75 11.31 -31.26
CA GLY A 701 -15.65 11.88 -32.60
C GLY A 701 -14.27 12.46 -32.95
N SER A 702 -13.25 12.19 -32.14
CA SER A 702 -11.87 12.57 -32.48
C SER A 702 -11.39 11.74 -33.67
N SER A 703 -10.96 12.38 -34.75
CA SER A 703 -10.41 11.71 -35.93
C SER A 703 -8.91 11.44 -35.84
N ASN A 704 -8.23 11.94 -34.80
CA ASN A 704 -6.77 11.88 -34.66
C ASN A 704 -6.39 11.59 -33.21
N LEU A 705 -5.73 10.45 -32.98
CA LEU A 705 -5.20 10.06 -31.67
C LEU A 705 -3.82 10.65 -31.36
N GLY A 706 -3.16 11.24 -32.36
CA GLY A 706 -1.81 11.78 -32.27
C GLY A 706 -0.79 10.92 -33.04
N LYS A 707 0.49 11.31 -32.96
CA LYS A 707 1.60 10.48 -33.43
C LYS A 707 1.83 9.33 -32.45
N LYS A 708 2.14 8.15 -32.97
CA LYS A 708 2.58 7.03 -32.13
C LYS A 708 3.94 7.38 -31.52
N GLY A 709 4.20 6.91 -30.30
CA GLY A 709 5.54 6.89 -29.71
C GLY A 709 6.44 5.90 -30.46
N SER A 710 7.33 5.18 -29.75
CA SER A 710 8.02 4.03 -30.34
C SER A 710 7.02 2.94 -30.69
N SER A 711 7.12 2.37 -31.90
CA SER A 711 6.29 1.22 -32.26
C SER A 711 6.65 0.01 -31.40
N TYR A 712 5.73 -0.94 -31.21
CA TYR A 712 6.03 -2.17 -30.47
C TYR A 712 7.22 -2.92 -31.12
N GLY A 713 7.31 -2.91 -32.45
CA GLY A 713 8.40 -3.51 -33.18
C GLY A 713 9.75 -2.86 -32.90
N GLU A 714 9.80 -1.53 -32.87
CA GLU A 714 11.00 -0.77 -32.50
C GLU A 714 11.43 -1.02 -31.06
N TRP A 715 10.46 -0.98 -30.14
CA TRP A 715 10.71 -1.30 -28.74
C TRP A 715 11.30 -2.70 -28.61
N SER A 716 10.73 -3.69 -29.29
CA SER A 716 11.23 -5.06 -29.25
C SER A 716 12.66 -5.18 -29.77
N ARG A 717 12.96 -4.56 -30.92
CA ARG A 717 14.33 -4.50 -31.47
C ARG A 717 15.29 -3.80 -30.51
N CYS A 718 14.86 -2.71 -29.86
CA CYS A 718 15.64 -1.98 -28.88
C CYS A 718 15.97 -2.88 -27.67
N VAL A 719 14.97 -3.56 -27.10
CA VAL A 719 15.15 -4.49 -25.97
C VAL A 719 16.09 -5.65 -26.33
N GLN A 720 15.96 -6.22 -27.53
CA GLN A 720 16.89 -7.25 -27.98
C GLN A 720 18.33 -6.71 -28.10
N SER A 721 18.49 -5.49 -28.60
CA SER A 721 19.81 -4.84 -28.69
C SER A 721 20.35 -4.36 -27.32
N TYR A 722 19.49 -4.12 -26.33
CA TYR A 722 19.89 -3.68 -24.98
C TYR A 722 20.81 -4.71 -24.31
N GLY A 723 20.48 -5.99 -24.45
CA GLY A 723 21.27 -7.11 -23.95
C GLY A 723 22.72 -7.11 -24.48
N THR A 724 22.94 -6.59 -25.69
CA THR A 724 24.27 -6.56 -26.34
C THR A 724 25.03 -5.24 -26.15
N ARG A 725 24.36 -4.10 -25.93
CA ARG A 725 24.99 -2.76 -25.92
C ARG A 725 25.20 -2.12 -24.53
N LYS A 726 24.37 -2.42 -23.51
CA LYS A 726 24.45 -1.76 -22.18
C LYS A 726 24.41 -2.72 -20.97
N SER A 727 24.29 -4.04 -21.18
CA SER A 727 24.02 -5.00 -20.10
C SER A 727 25.23 -5.50 -19.29
N MET A 728 26.44 -4.96 -19.48
CA MET A 728 27.61 -5.54 -18.83
C MET A 728 27.57 -5.39 -17.29
N THR A 729 27.05 -4.28 -16.76
CA THR A 729 26.94 -4.03 -15.32
C THR A 729 25.72 -4.70 -14.67
N GLU A 730 24.52 -4.52 -15.22
CA GLU A 730 23.30 -5.19 -14.71
C GLU A 730 23.36 -6.70 -14.91
N GLY A 731 23.89 -7.17 -16.04
CA GLY A 731 24.07 -8.59 -16.31
C GLY A 731 25.10 -9.22 -15.37
N VAL A 732 26.14 -8.50 -14.95
CA VAL A 732 27.05 -8.98 -13.89
C VAL A 732 26.32 -9.10 -12.56
N TYR A 733 25.53 -8.09 -12.18
CA TYR A 733 24.69 -8.15 -10.98
C TYR A 733 23.76 -9.36 -10.99
N TRP A 734 22.97 -9.55 -12.07
CA TRP A 734 22.05 -10.67 -12.18
C TRP A 734 22.76 -12.02 -12.31
N ARG A 735 23.89 -12.12 -13.02
CA ARG A 735 24.68 -13.37 -13.09
C ARG A 735 25.30 -13.73 -11.75
N ASN A 736 25.76 -12.75 -10.98
CA ASN A 736 26.25 -12.97 -9.63
C ASN A 736 25.10 -13.45 -8.73
N LEU A 737 23.95 -12.78 -8.78
CA LEU A 737 22.77 -13.19 -8.03
C LEU A 737 22.30 -14.60 -8.41
N VAL A 738 22.19 -14.93 -9.71
CA VAL A 738 21.76 -16.24 -10.19
C VAL A 738 22.81 -17.32 -9.87
N ARG A 739 24.11 -17.04 -10.02
CA ARG A 739 25.16 -17.99 -9.58
C ARG A 739 25.07 -18.26 -8.08
N ASN A 740 24.82 -17.22 -7.28
CA ASN A 740 24.62 -17.37 -5.85
C ASN A 740 23.38 -18.22 -5.56
N VAL A 741 22.25 -17.97 -6.23
CA VAL A 741 21.02 -18.76 -6.09
C VAL A 741 21.20 -20.21 -6.57
N CYS A 742 21.87 -20.47 -7.70
CA CYS A 742 22.14 -21.82 -8.19
C CYS A 742 23.12 -22.57 -7.28
N TYR A 743 24.19 -21.90 -6.83
CA TYR A 743 25.12 -22.45 -5.84
C TYR A 743 24.39 -22.83 -4.54
N PHE A 744 23.43 -22.02 -4.10
CA PHE A 744 22.58 -22.33 -2.95
C PHE A 744 21.63 -23.50 -3.21
N ASN A 745 20.97 -23.56 -4.36
CA ASN A 745 20.08 -24.66 -4.71
C ASN A 745 20.85 -25.99 -4.89
N ASP A 746 22.08 -25.96 -5.42
CA ASP A 746 22.94 -27.14 -5.56
C ASP A 746 23.44 -27.65 -4.19
N ASN A 747 23.74 -26.75 -3.26
CA ASN A 747 24.09 -27.14 -1.88
C ASN A 747 22.88 -27.65 -1.09
N LEU A 748 21.69 -27.06 -1.31
CA LEU A 748 20.43 -27.55 -0.74
C LEU A 748 20.06 -28.94 -1.29
N SER A 749 20.24 -29.18 -2.60
CA SER A 749 19.92 -30.46 -3.23
C SER A 749 20.91 -31.57 -2.86
N LYS A 750 22.23 -31.28 -2.78
CA LYS A 750 23.24 -32.22 -2.27
C LYS A 750 22.98 -32.63 -0.81
N ASN A 751 22.48 -31.71 0.01
CA ASN A 751 22.08 -32.00 1.40
C ASN A 751 20.73 -32.74 1.52
N SER A 752 19.95 -32.82 0.44
CA SER A 752 18.67 -33.57 0.37
C SER A 752 18.80 -34.96 -0.26
N GLY A 753 20.01 -35.38 -0.66
CA GLY A 753 20.31 -36.64 -1.35
C GLY A 753 20.10 -37.93 -0.55
N THR A 754 19.61 -37.87 0.69
CA THR A 754 19.34 -39.07 1.52
C THR A 754 17.89 -39.55 1.51
N SER A 755 16.98 -38.97 0.72
CA SER A 755 15.55 -39.35 0.78
C SER A 755 14.84 -39.69 -0.54
N ALA A 756 15.53 -39.76 -1.68
CA ALA A 756 14.87 -40.09 -2.96
C ALA A 756 14.75 -41.60 -3.29
N ASN A 757 15.35 -42.49 -2.50
CA ASN A 757 15.34 -43.95 -2.76
C ASN A 757 14.29 -44.76 -1.97
N ARG A 758 13.23 -44.15 -1.42
CA ARG A 758 12.24 -44.85 -0.56
C ARG A 758 10.79 -44.87 -1.05
N LEU A 759 10.51 -44.57 -2.32
CA LEU A 759 9.13 -44.64 -2.87
C LEU A 759 8.95 -45.63 -4.04
N ALA A 760 9.80 -46.66 -4.18
CA ALA A 760 9.64 -47.71 -5.20
C ALA A 760 9.53 -49.16 -4.66
N THR A 761 9.43 -49.36 -3.35
CA THR A 761 9.17 -50.70 -2.78
C THR A 761 8.23 -50.55 -1.59
N ASN A 762 6.94 -50.52 -1.89
CA ASN A 762 5.85 -51.08 -1.09
C ASN A 762 4.58 -50.87 -1.93
N ALA A 763 4.49 -51.66 -3.00
CA ALA A 763 3.25 -52.13 -3.59
C ALA A 763 3.09 -53.59 -3.14
#